data_AF-A0A0L0DLV3-F1
#
_entry.id   AF-A0A0L0DLV3-F1
#
_cell.length_a   1.000
_cell.length_b   1.000
_cell.length_c   1.000
_cell.angle_alpha   90.00
_cell.angle_beta   90.00
_cell.angle_gamma   90.00
#
_symmetry.space_group_name_H-M   'P 1'
#
loop_
_entity.id
_entity.type
_entity.pdbx_description
1 polymer ?
#
loop_
_entity_poly.entity_id
_entity_poly.type
_entity_poly.pdbx_seq_one_letter_code
_entity_poly.pdbx_strand_id
1 'polypeptide(L)'
;MTTPARVTEQAHALTTKLSQATTPHAIRLLAAADAGVYAGSTPYPGLVDPPLLEAAAAAAALLAPALRSAAADETLVVLGGCGTSGRLAFLTATAYNAVAPAPRFAYTLAGGDVALVLSRELPEDDPHLGADDLAAAIASAPSPPAHVVYVGISCGLSAPYVAGQIEYMLHHYAADPASGAILIGFNPAELARDAPIEGWPHTFASLLNGRFADAAAAAPASWILLNPVIGPEPVAGSSRMKGGSATKVLLDTVLAGAATIAAGAKAASPGLLLKCFNSLDNASVAAYGAGPALVDLVDAAAAAVRGGGHIYYVGGGDAATLGVIDVSEMVDTYGAPPDQIRAFVARGWAALRNAEGDMIAAHPDSPLLDISLDAFVALVVPSLTANDLVVGLMPTAAESAADGGNAAAAVMAALRGALELPSPAATPVLGLVAIGEPGLVGDARYEWDSLVGLATAAVTVNLRGPSPYTLPGEATTLAVEARAHLALKIILNTVTTLAKVAEGVVFGNRMINMGINNNKLYYRAIDMIATLMAVPTQRAHACLLGAIYGAPGLAEAAAAGVDDEGAERVRHHIEIATPRANVLPRALLLAGLGDDALDTLDDLLASEPSVARVLEAHGLWWHAILYWTLDAAYALYADASPRPVMTRVAFLNDIIDALAATPTPSVPRRRTSGSVPLQRLLVITTFPCEPLCDATASPAGSFMISDRGRGPFAPRAAFISASPTVFCCGSQ
;
A
#
# COMPACT_ATOMS: atom_id res chain seq x y z
N MET A 1 -27.85 2.27 2.71
CA MET A 1 -26.91 2.87 1.76
C MET A 1 -25.53 2.69 2.36
N THR A 2 -24.65 1.93 1.72
CA THR A 2 -23.27 1.71 2.18
C THR A 2 -22.48 3.00 1.98
N THR A 3 -21.76 3.45 3.01
CA THR A 3 -20.81 4.56 2.90
C THR A 3 -19.86 4.29 1.73
N PRO A 4 -19.60 5.26 0.83
CA PRO A 4 -18.69 5.06 -0.28
C PRO A 4 -17.31 4.61 0.23
N ALA A 5 -16.75 3.57 -0.39
CA ALA A 5 -15.45 3.05 -0.01
C ALA A 5 -14.37 4.14 -0.18
N ARG A 6 -13.49 4.26 0.82
CA ARG A 6 -12.31 5.14 0.77
C ARG A 6 -11.49 4.84 -0.49
N VAL A 7 -10.99 5.86 -1.18
CA VAL A 7 -10.23 5.69 -2.43
C VAL A 7 -9.05 4.75 -2.24
N THR A 8 -8.36 4.85 -1.11
CA THR A 8 -7.22 4.00 -0.76
C THR A 8 -7.56 2.52 -0.53
N GLU A 9 -8.84 2.18 -0.35
CA GLU A 9 -9.34 0.81 -0.15
C GLU A 9 -10.00 0.23 -1.41
N GLN A 10 -10.21 1.04 -2.45
CA GLN A 10 -10.82 0.59 -3.70
C GLN A 10 -9.87 -0.29 -4.52
N ALA A 11 -10.45 -1.12 -5.39
CA ALA A 11 -9.68 -1.87 -6.37
C ALA A 11 -9.38 -1.00 -7.59
N HIS A 12 -8.14 -1.02 -8.06
CA HIS A 12 -7.76 -0.25 -9.24
C HIS A 12 -8.28 -0.90 -10.53
N ALA A 13 -9.05 -0.16 -11.33
CA ALA A 13 -9.72 -0.69 -12.53
C ALA A 13 -8.74 -1.29 -13.56
N LEU A 14 -7.60 -0.62 -13.81
CA LEU A 14 -6.58 -1.09 -14.75
C LEU A 14 -5.89 -2.40 -14.33
N THR A 15 -5.79 -2.70 -13.03
CA THR A 15 -4.95 -3.81 -12.54
C THR A 15 -5.75 -5.05 -12.15
N THR A 16 -7.04 -5.12 -12.48
CA THR A 16 -7.93 -6.25 -12.13
C THR A 16 -7.41 -7.63 -12.54
N LYS A 17 -6.56 -7.70 -13.57
CA LYS A 17 -5.91 -8.93 -14.05
C LYS A 17 -4.41 -9.02 -13.72
N LEU A 18 -3.92 -8.27 -12.73
CA LEU A 18 -2.51 -8.23 -12.36
C LEU A 18 -1.96 -9.62 -12.04
N SER A 19 -2.71 -10.44 -11.30
CA SER A 19 -2.30 -11.82 -10.96
C SER A 19 -2.19 -12.78 -12.15
N GLN A 20 -2.73 -12.41 -13.32
CA GLN A 20 -2.69 -13.22 -14.54
C GLN A 20 -1.75 -12.62 -15.61
N ALA A 21 -1.17 -11.45 -15.33
CA ALA A 21 -0.34 -10.74 -16.28
C ALA A 21 1.06 -11.37 -16.38
N THR A 22 1.62 -11.39 -17.59
CA THR A 22 3.06 -11.68 -17.75
C THR A 22 3.89 -10.57 -17.10
N THR A 23 5.11 -10.86 -16.68
CA THR A 23 5.99 -9.88 -16.01
C THR A 23 6.09 -8.53 -16.74
N PRO A 24 6.37 -8.47 -18.06
CA PRO A 24 6.40 -7.18 -18.76
C PRO A 24 5.04 -6.46 -18.78
N HIS A 25 3.94 -7.20 -18.81
CA HIS A 25 2.60 -6.61 -18.77
C HIS A 25 2.28 -6.10 -17.36
N ALA A 26 2.60 -6.86 -16.33
CA ALA A 26 2.42 -6.48 -14.94
C ALA A 26 3.18 -5.19 -14.60
N ILE A 27 4.45 -5.08 -15.03
CA ILE A 27 5.25 -3.85 -14.89
C ILE A 27 4.55 -2.66 -15.56
N ARG A 28 3.99 -2.84 -16.77
CA ARG A 28 3.24 -1.76 -17.45
C ARG A 28 1.96 -1.37 -16.71
N LEU A 29 1.27 -2.32 -16.08
CA LEU A 29 0.09 -2.04 -15.26
C LEU A 29 0.47 -1.22 -14.02
N LEU A 30 1.56 -1.57 -13.34
CA LEU A 30 2.08 -0.80 -12.21
C LEU A 30 2.48 0.62 -12.65
N ALA A 31 3.23 0.73 -13.75
CA ALA A 31 3.63 2.02 -14.31
C ALA A 31 2.42 2.92 -14.65
N ALA A 32 1.37 2.36 -15.25
CA ALA A 32 0.15 3.10 -15.57
C ALA A 32 -0.60 3.54 -14.30
N ALA A 33 -0.64 2.70 -13.26
CA ALA A 33 -1.26 3.03 -11.98
C ALA A 33 -0.51 4.15 -11.24
N ASP A 34 0.82 4.10 -11.22
CA ASP A 34 1.68 5.11 -10.60
C ASP A 34 1.65 6.44 -11.36
N ALA A 35 1.55 6.43 -12.69
CA ALA A 35 1.39 7.65 -13.48
C ALA A 35 0.10 8.42 -13.11
N GLY A 36 -0.93 7.70 -12.63
CA GLY A 36 -2.18 8.31 -12.18
C GLY A 36 -2.04 9.23 -10.96
N VAL A 37 -0.93 9.14 -10.21
CA VAL A 37 -0.68 9.96 -9.01
C VAL A 37 -0.69 11.46 -9.31
N TYR A 38 -0.34 11.87 -10.54
CA TYR A 38 -0.33 13.27 -10.97
C TYR A 38 -1.65 13.75 -11.60
N ALA A 39 -2.55 12.84 -11.99
CA ALA A 39 -3.74 13.17 -12.77
C ALA A 39 -4.95 13.60 -11.92
N GLY A 40 -4.95 13.34 -10.61
CA GLY A 40 -6.07 13.61 -9.73
C GLY A 40 -7.30 12.74 -10.01
N SER A 41 -8.43 13.04 -9.35
CA SER A 41 -9.71 12.39 -9.61
C SER A 41 -10.84 13.38 -9.43
N THR A 42 -11.55 13.77 -10.50
CA THR A 42 -12.65 14.75 -10.43
C THR A 42 -13.73 14.29 -9.45
N PRO A 43 -14.19 15.14 -8.50
CA PRO A 43 -13.93 16.58 -8.35
C PRO A 43 -12.72 16.96 -7.47
N TYR A 44 -11.95 15.99 -6.99
CA TYR A 44 -10.85 16.19 -6.04
C TYR A 44 -9.51 16.54 -6.70
N PRO A 45 -8.71 17.42 -6.07
CA PRO A 45 -7.45 17.85 -6.64
C PRO A 45 -6.40 16.73 -6.61
N GLY A 46 -5.57 16.65 -7.64
CA GLY A 46 -4.34 15.87 -7.69
C GLY A 46 -3.13 16.65 -7.18
N LEU A 47 -1.93 16.08 -7.35
CA LEU A 47 -0.68 16.68 -6.84
C LEU A 47 -0.31 18.03 -7.46
N VAL A 48 -0.68 18.26 -8.72
CA VAL A 48 -0.25 19.43 -9.49
C VAL A 48 -1.35 20.47 -9.67
N ASP A 49 -2.50 20.27 -9.03
CA ASP A 49 -3.62 21.20 -9.12
C ASP A 49 -3.39 22.45 -8.27
N PRO A 50 -3.90 23.64 -8.69
CA PRO A 50 -3.61 24.90 -8.01
C PRO A 50 -3.86 24.92 -6.49
N PRO A 51 -4.99 24.39 -5.96
CA PRO A 51 -5.20 24.36 -4.51
C PRO A 51 -4.11 23.58 -3.76
N LEU A 52 -3.60 22.49 -4.36
CA LEU A 52 -2.54 21.70 -3.76
C LEU A 52 -1.19 22.41 -3.83
N LEU A 53 -0.89 23.11 -4.93
CA LEU A 53 0.33 23.91 -5.05
C LEU A 53 0.36 25.06 -4.03
N GLU A 54 -0.78 25.69 -3.75
CA GLU A 54 -0.92 26.73 -2.73
C GLU A 54 -0.69 26.16 -1.32
N ALA A 55 -1.32 25.04 -1.00
CA ALA A 55 -1.14 24.35 0.28
C ALA A 55 0.32 23.87 0.47
N ALA A 56 0.95 23.33 -0.58
CA ALA A 56 2.35 22.93 -0.56
C ALA A 56 3.31 24.13 -0.38
N ALA A 57 3.00 25.28 -0.98
CA ALA A 57 3.77 26.51 -0.77
C ALA A 57 3.65 27.04 0.66
N ALA A 58 2.46 26.95 1.26
CA ALA A 58 2.25 27.28 2.68
C ALA A 58 3.02 26.32 3.59
N ALA A 59 2.99 25.02 3.31
CA ALA A 59 3.74 24.01 4.06
C ALA A 59 5.26 24.27 3.96
N ALA A 60 5.75 24.65 2.78
CA ALA A 60 7.14 25.02 2.57
C ALA A 60 7.54 26.23 3.42
N ALA A 61 6.68 27.24 3.52
CA ALA A 61 6.90 28.41 4.36
C ALA A 61 6.95 28.07 5.86
N LEU A 62 6.09 27.15 6.30
CA LEU A 62 6.05 26.68 7.69
C LEU A 62 7.30 25.86 8.07
N LEU A 63 7.86 25.08 7.13
CA LEU A 63 9.07 24.28 7.36
C LEU A 63 10.38 25.05 7.17
N ALA A 64 10.38 26.14 6.40
CA ALA A 64 11.58 26.92 6.09
C ALA A 64 12.42 27.38 7.30
N PRO A 65 11.83 27.80 8.45
CA PRO A 65 12.62 28.20 9.62
C PRO A 65 13.58 27.12 10.11
N ALA A 66 13.20 25.84 10.08
CA ALA A 66 14.04 24.74 10.53
C ALA A 66 15.29 24.49 9.67
N LEU A 67 15.33 25.06 8.45
CA LEU A 67 16.46 24.98 7.53
C LEU A 67 17.39 26.21 7.61
N ARG A 68 17.07 27.23 8.41
CA ARG A 68 17.90 28.42 8.55
C ARG A 68 19.09 28.16 9.50
N SER A 69 20.23 28.78 9.20
CA SER A 69 21.45 28.67 10.01
C SER A 69 21.44 29.51 11.29
N ALA A 70 20.45 30.40 11.48
CA ALA A 70 20.40 31.32 12.61
C ALA A 70 19.71 30.69 13.83
N ALA A 71 20.33 30.84 15.00
CA ALA A 71 19.82 30.34 16.28
C ALA A 71 18.50 30.99 16.77
N ALA A 72 18.00 32.02 16.08
CA ALA A 72 16.84 32.80 16.52
C ALA A 72 15.47 32.14 16.24
N ASP A 73 15.43 31.16 15.32
CA ASP A 73 14.20 30.51 14.88
C ASP A 73 14.18 29.05 15.36
N GLU A 74 14.17 28.77 16.68
CA GLU A 74 14.26 27.42 17.27
C GLU A 74 13.04 26.51 16.96
N THR A 75 12.68 26.37 15.68
CA THR A 75 11.65 25.49 15.15
C THR A 75 12.19 24.07 15.08
N LEU A 76 11.50 23.16 15.77
CA LEU A 76 11.66 21.73 15.60
C LEU A 76 10.61 21.21 14.63
N VAL A 77 11.03 20.44 13.63
CA VAL A 77 10.12 19.69 12.77
C VAL A 77 10.07 18.25 13.25
N VAL A 78 8.89 17.72 13.52
CA VAL A 78 8.70 16.30 13.85
C VAL A 78 7.85 15.64 12.76
N LEU A 79 8.40 14.66 12.05
CA LEU A 79 7.65 13.90 11.05
C LEU A 79 7.13 12.59 11.68
N GLY A 80 5.85 12.26 11.50
CA GLY A 80 5.25 11.09 12.16
C GLY A 80 4.35 10.26 11.26
N GLY A 81 4.30 8.96 11.50
CA GLY A 81 3.41 8.06 10.79
C GLY A 81 3.50 6.61 11.25
N CYS A 82 2.76 5.74 10.56
CA CYS A 82 2.69 4.31 10.84
C CYS A 82 3.15 3.49 9.62
N GLY A 83 3.75 2.32 9.87
CA GLY A 83 4.31 1.47 8.83
C GLY A 83 5.22 2.26 7.87
N THR A 84 5.03 2.07 6.56
CA THR A 84 5.76 2.80 5.51
C THR A 84 5.74 4.33 5.71
N SER A 85 4.63 4.90 6.20
CA SER A 85 4.53 6.36 6.39
C SER A 85 5.52 6.85 7.45
N GLY A 86 5.63 6.14 8.59
CA GLY A 86 6.61 6.47 9.63
C GLY A 86 8.05 6.16 9.20
N ARG A 87 8.26 5.11 8.41
CA ARG A 87 9.59 4.81 7.83
C ARG A 87 10.06 5.86 6.82
N LEU A 88 9.14 6.44 6.05
CA LEU A 88 9.43 7.59 5.18
C LEU A 88 9.67 8.87 5.98
N ALA A 89 8.94 9.09 7.09
CA ALA A 89 9.22 10.18 8.02
C ALA A 89 10.65 10.08 8.58
N PHE A 90 11.08 8.89 8.99
CA PHE A 90 12.44 8.58 9.41
C PHE A 90 13.48 8.87 8.31
N LEU A 91 13.28 8.34 7.10
CA LEU A 91 14.19 8.55 5.97
C LEU A 91 14.33 10.05 5.65
N THR A 92 13.23 10.79 5.66
CA THR A 92 13.24 12.24 5.42
C THR A 92 13.93 12.99 6.56
N ALA A 93 13.62 12.70 7.82
CA ALA A 93 14.23 13.39 8.96
C ALA A 93 15.76 13.19 9.00
N THR A 94 16.22 11.95 8.80
CA THR A 94 17.64 11.62 8.81
C THR A 94 18.40 12.24 7.63
N ALA A 95 17.82 12.19 6.42
CA ALA A 95 18.42 12.80 5.23
C ALA A 95 18.57 14.33 5.38
N TYR A 96 17.56 15.01 5.93
CA TYR A 96 17.62 16.46 6.11
C TYR A 96 18.53 16.88 7.26
N ASN A 97 18.59 16.12 8.35
CA ASN A 97 19.59 16.37 9.40
C ASN A 97 21.03 16.21 8.92
N ALA A 98 21.29 15.36 7.92
CA ALA A 98 22.63 15.16 7.38
C ALA A 98 23.18 16.40 6.65
N VAL A 99 22.31 17.32 6.20
CA VAL A 99 22.69 18.55 5.48
C VAL A 99 22.25 19.84 6.18
N ALA A 100 21.45 19.72 7.26
CA ALA A 100 21.03 20.87 8.03
C ALA A 100 22.20 21.38 8.91
N PRO A 101 22.31 22.70 9.14
CA PRO A 101 23.36 23.26 9.99
C PRO A 101 23.36 22.74 11.43
N ALA A 102 22.19 22.29 11.91
CA ALA A 102 21.99 21.62 13.19
C ALA A 102 20.84 20.61 13.04
N PRO A 103 20.80 19.53 13.84
CA PRO A 103 19.70 18.58 13.80
C PRO A 103 18.41 19.27 14.28
N ARG A 104 17.46 19.44 13.36
CA ARG A 104 16.17 20.12 13.57
C ARG A 104 14.97 19.30 13.11
N PHE A 105 15.23 18.09 12.62
CA PHE A 105 14.21 17.15 12.18
C PHE A 105 14.21 15.94 13.11
N ALA A 106 13.11 15.71 13.82
CA ALA A 106 12.86 14.48 14.54
C ALA A 106 11.84 13.63 13.77
N TYR A 107 11.72 12.37 14.15
CA TYR A 107 10.67 11.51 13.63
C TYR A 107 9.98 10.75 14.77
N THR A 108 8.77 10.29 14.48
CA THR A 108 8.03 9.32 15.30
C THR A 108 7.54 8.20 14.39
N LEU A 109 7.61 6.97 14.86
CA LEU A 109 7.19 5.77 14.14
C LEU A 109 6.43 4.90 15.13
N ALA A 110 5.17 4.58 14.81
CA ALA A 110 4.38 3.66 15.62
C ALA A 110 5.13 2.32 15.79
N GLY A 111 5.45 1.96 17.03
CA GLY A 111 6.25 0.77 17.36
C GLY A 111 7.75 1.01 17.54
N GLY A 112 8.21 2.25 17.51
CA GLY A 112 9.61 2.64 17.74
C GLY A 112 10.57 2.18 16.63
N ASP A 113 11.87 2.24 16.88
CA ASP A 113 12.88 1.93 15.87
C ASP A 113 12.94 0.45 15.48
N VAL A 114 12.45 -0.46 16.34
CA VAL A 114 12.22 -1.86 15.97
C VAL A 114 11.31 -1.97 14.75
N ALA A 115 10.34 -1.06 14.62
CA ALA A 115 9.42 -1.05 13.49
C ALA A 115 10.10 -0.60 12.18
N LEU A 116 11.33 -0.10 12.17
CA LEU A 116 12.07 0.16 10.93
C LEU A 116 12.30 -1.13 10.14
N VAL A 117 12.60 -2.23 10.83
CA VAL A 117 12.93 -3.53 10.23
C VAL A 117 11.75 -4.51 10.33
N LEU A 118 11.09 -4.56 11.48
CA LEU A 118 9.99 -5.48 11.72
C LEU A 118 8.64 -4.82 11.52
N SER A 119 7.66 -5.62 11.12
CA SER A 119 6.27 -5.20 11.19
C SER A 119 5.83 -5.05 12.65
N ARG A 120 5.21 -3.91 12.96
CA ARG A 120 4.57 -3.59 14.25
C ARG A 120 3.31 -2.77 13.99
N GLU A 121 2.24 -3.43 13.54
CA GLU A 121 0.99 -2.75 13.16
C GLU A 121 0.08 -2.39 14.35
N LEU A 122 0.10 -3.16 15.45
CA LEU A 122 -0.74 -2.92 16.62
C LEU A 122 -0.60 -1.51 17.23
N PRO A 123 0.62 -0.95 17.39
CA PRO A 123 0.80 0.44 17.85
C PRO A 123 0.10 1.52 17.01
N GLU A 124 -0.26 1.25 15.74
CA GLU A 124 -1.01 2.21 14.91
C GLU A 124 -2.36 2.59 15.53
N ASP A 125 -2.98 1.67 16.28
CA ASP A 125 -4.32 1.84 16.83
C ASP A 125 -4.39 2.63 18.15
N ASP A 126 -3.25 3.04 18.71
CA ASP A 126 -3.18 3.75 20.00
C ASP A 126 -2.92 5.26 19.82
N PRO A 127 -3.94 6.12 20.00
CA PRO A 127 -3.77 7.58 19.92
C PRO A 127 -2.97 8.15 21.10
N HIS A 128 -3.01 7.54 22.28
CA HIS A 128 -2.29 8.03 23.46
C HIS A 128 -0.80 7.81 23.28
N LEU A 129 -0.41 6.63 22.79
CA LEU A 129 0.98 6.33 22.41
C LEU A 129 1.50 7.34 21.38
N GLY A 130 0.69 7.68 20.37
CA GLY A 130 1.07 8.70 19.39
C GLY A 130 1.39 10.05 20.04
N ALA A 131 0.52 10.53 20.92
CA ALA A 131 0.73 11.78 21.66
C ALA A 131 1.99 11.73 22.54
N ASP A 132 2.20 10.62 23.25
CA ASP A 132 3.36 10.41 24.12
C ASP A 132 4.68 10.38 23.32
N ASP A 133 4.71 9.67 22.19
CA ASP A 133 5.88 9.61 21.30
C ASP A 133 6.22 10.99 20.72
N LEU A 134 5.21 11.78 20.35
CA LEU A 134 5.43 13.15 19.88
C LEU A 134 5.97 14.04 21.00
N ALA A 135 5.40 13.94 22.21
CA ALA A 135 5.89 14.67 23.37
C ALA A 135 7.34 14.29 23.71
N ALA A 136 7.68 13.00 23.64
CA ALA A 136 9.03 12.50 23.86
C ALA A 136 10.01 12.99 22.78
N ALA A 137 9.62 12.96 21.50
CA ALA A 137 10.42 13.48 20.40
C ALA A 137 10.72 14.98 20.59
N ILE A 138 9.73 15.78 20.98
CA ILE A 138 9.91 17.20 21.29
C ILE A 138 10.84 17.40 22.50
N ALA A 139 10.65 16.62 23.56
CA ALA A 139 11.46 16.70 24.78
C ALA A 139 12.93 16.26 24.56
N SER A 140 13.18 15.41 23.55
CA SER A 140 14.51 14.92 23.19
C SER A 140 15.34 15.94 22.40
N ALA A 141 14.74 17.05 21.98
CA ALA A 141 15.45 18.09 21.26
C ALA A 141 16.64 18.64 22.09
N PRO A 142 17.80 18.98 21.47
CA PRO A 142 18.98 19.43 22.20
C PRO A 142 18.76 20.68 23.07
N SER A 143 17.82 21.54 22.67
CA SER A 143 17.29 22.64 23.45
C SER A 143 15.76 22.68 23.31
N PRO A 144 15.03 23.20 24.32
CA PRO A 144 13.59 23.36 24.22
C PRO A 144 13.23 24.20 22.99
N PRO A 145 12.46 23.67 22.03
CA PRO A 145 12.15 24.41 20.82
C PRO A 145 11.18 25.56 21.12
N ALA A 146 11.41 26.72 20.51
CA ALA A 146 10.49 27.85 20.56
C ALA A 146 9.20 27.56 19.80
N HIS A 147 9.30 26.80 18.70
CA HIS A 147 8.20 26.46 17.82
C HIS A 147 8.27 24.98 17.43
N VAL A 148 7.11 24.34 17.25
CA VAL A 148 7.02 22.95 16.81
C VAL A 148 6.13 22.85 15.58
N VAL A 149 6.67 22.26 14.53
CA VAL A 149 5.90 21.89 13.33
C VAL A 149 5.83 20.38 13.24
N TYR A 150 4.63 19.84 13.32
CA TYR A 150 4.40 18.40 13.17
C TYR A 150 3.97 18.09 11.73
N VAL A 151 4.59 17.10 11.10
CA VAL A 151 4.19 16.58 9.79
C VAL A 151 3.63 15.17 9.98
N GLY A 152 2.31 15.06 10.09
CA GLY A 152 1.61 13.79 10.29
C GLY A 152 1.24 13.13 8.97
N ILE A 153 1.57 11.85 8.81
CA ILE A 153 1.39 11.11 7.57
C ILE A 153 0.44 9.94 7.81
N SER A 154 -0.77 10.02 7.24
CA SER A 154 -1.74 8.93 7.24
C SER A 154 -2.38 8.82 5.85
N CYS A 155 -1.83 7.93 5.01
CA CYS A 155 -2.28 7.75 3.62
C CYS A 155 -3.82 7.61 3.50
N GLY A 156 -4.40 6.80 4.39
CA GLY A 156 -5.84 6.54 4.43
C GLY A 156 -6.67 7.53 5.25
N LEU A 157 -6.06 8.53 5.90
CA LEU A 157 -6.69 9.40 6.90
C LEU A 157 -7.43 8.57 7.97
N SER A 158 -6.69 7.65 8.60
CA SER A 158 -7.31 6.60 9.41
C SER A 158 -6.50 6.09 10.61
N ALA A 159 -5.26 6.53 10.78
CA ALA A 159 -4.37 6.00 11.82
C ALA A 159 -4.61 6.71 13.16
N PRO A 160 -5.12 6.02 14.20
CA PRO A 160 -5.31 6.62 15.54
C PRO A 160 -4.05 7.23 16.12
N TYR A 161 -2.89 6.58 15.96
CA TYR A 161 -1.58 7.11 16.37
C TYR A 161 -1.33 8.55 15.86
N VAL A 162 -1.56 8.78 14.56
CA VAL A 162 -1.43 10.13 13.96
C VAL A 162 -2.51 11.08 14.46
N ALA A 163 -3.73 10.60 14.70
CA ALA A 163 -4.81 11.42 15.25
C ALA A 163 -4.48 11.95 16.65
N GLY A 164 -3.90 11.10 17.52
CA GLY A 164 -3.44 11.51 18.85
C GLY A 164 -2.32 12.56 18.80
N GLN A 165 -1.40 12.45 17.83
CA GLN A 165 -0.36 13.44 17.59
C GLN A 165 -0.93 14.81 17.16
N ILE A 166 -1.92 14.81 16.27
CA ILE A 166 -2.64 16.03 15.88
C ILE A 166 -3.37 16.65 17.08
N GLU A 167 -4.06 15.83 17.88
CA GLU A 167 -4.74 16.30 19.08
C GLU A 167 -3.75 16.92 20.10
N TYR A 168 -2.58 16.30 20.29
CA TYR A 168 -1.52 16.87 21.11
C TYR A 168 -1.10 18.25 20.61
N MET A 169 -0.84 18.39 19.29
CA MET A 169 -0.51 19.70 18.71
C MET A 169 -1.61 20.74 18.92
N LEU A 170 -2.88 20.35 18.76
CA LEU A 170 -4.02 21.26 18.94
C LEU A 170 -4.13 21.76 20.38
N HIS A 171 -3.81 20.91 21.37
CA HIS A 171 -3.86 21.29 22.78
C HIS A 171 -2.67 22.16 23.22
N HIS A 172 -1.47 21.84 22.72
CA HIS A 172 -0.24 22.44 23.25
C HIS A 172 0.30 23.60 22.40
N TYR A 173 -0.01 23.64 21.10
CA TYR A 173 0.66 24.54 20.16
C TYR A 173 -0.29 25.40 19.30
N ALA A 174 -1.61 25.20 19.35
CA ALA A 174 -2.55 25.96 18.51
C ALA A 174 -2.57 27.48 18.76
N ALA A 175 -2.12 27.94 19.92
CA ALA A 175 -2.03 29.36 20.24
C ALA A 175 -0.76 30.04 19.66
N ASP A 176 0.26 29.27 19.26
CA ASP A 176 1.48 29.79 18.66
C ASP A 176 1.36 29.80 17.13
N PRO A 177 1.34 30.98 16.48
CA PRO A 177 1.20 31.07 15.03
C PRO A 177 2.39 30.51 14.25
N ALA A 178 3.56 30.35 14.88
CA ALA A 178 4.74 29.76 14.25
C ALA A 178 4.86 28.23 14.49
N SER A 179 3.98 27.67 15.34
CA SER A 179 3.80 26.23 15.48
C SER A 179 2.56 25.77 14.73
N GLY A 180 2.50 24.48 14.40
CA GLY A 180 1.34 23.94 13.68
C GLY A 180 1.52 22.53 13.17
N ALA A 181 0.60 22.08 12.33
CA ALA A 181 0.59 20.73 11.78
C ALA A 181 0.33 20.71 10.28
N ILE A 182 1.10 19.89 9.57
CA ILE A 182 0.88 19.51 8.18
C ILE A 182 0.40 18.07 8.16
N LEU A 183 -0.83 17.82 7.75
CA LEU A 183 -1.38 16.48 7.60
C LEU A 183 -1.32 16.03 6.14
N ILE A 184 -0.66 14.91 5.88
CA ILE A 184 -0.58 14.28 4.56
C ILE A 184 -1.49 13.05 4.53
N GLY A 185 -2.37 12.98 3.54
CA GLY A 185 -3.19 11.80 3.22
C GLY A 185 -3.63 11.79 1.77
N PHE A 186 -4.39 10.79 1.34
CA PHE A 186 -4.79 10.64 -0.07
C PHE A 186 -6.27 10.31 -0.27
N ASN A 187 -7.06 10.54 0.77
CA ASN A 187 -8.51 10.54 0.70
C ASN A 187 -9.05 11.97 0.82
N PRO A 188 -10.23 12.24 0.23
CA PRO A 188 -11.04 13.39 0.63
C PRO A 188 -11.28 13.37 2.15
N ALA A 189 -11.32 14.54 2.78
CA ALA A 189 -11.45 14.65 4.24
C ALA A 189 -12.78 14.08 4.75
N GLU A 190 -13.83 14.17 3.94
CA GLU A 190 -15.14 13.57 4.19
C GLU A 190 -15.14 12.04 4.14
N LEU A 191 -14.11 11.41 3.57
CA LEU A 191 -13.91 9.96 3.54
C LEU A 191 -12.88 9.49 4.57
N ALA A 192 -12.44 10.35 5.50
CA ALA A 192 -11.63 9.92 6.64
C ALA A 192 -12.36 8.86 7.48
N ARG A 193 -11.60 8.04 8.24
CA ARG A 193 -12.18 6.96 9.04
C ARG A 193 -13.12 7.52 10.11
N ASP A 194 -14.40 7.14 10.02
CA ASP A 194 -15.44 7.50 11.00
C ASP A 194 -15.80 6.33 11.95
N ALA A 195 -14.98 5.28 11.97
CA ALA A 195 -15.11 4.22 12.96
C ALA A 195 -14.59 4.71 14.32
N PRO A 196 -15.26 4.35 15.45
CA PRO A 196 -14.76 4.63 16.80
C PRO A 196 -13.31 4.19 17.01
N ILE A 197 -12.61 4.91 17.86
CA ILE A 197 -11.25 4.59 18.30
C ILE A 197 -11.34 4.21 19.78
N GLU A 198 -10.73 3.08 20.13
CA GLU A 198 -10.78 2.53 21.49
C GLU A 198 -10.20 3.52 22.51
N GLY A 199 -10.88 3.72 23.63
CA GLY A 199 -10.39 4.58 24.71
C GLY A 199 -10.22 6.05 24.33
N TRP A 200 -10.84 6.51 23.23
CA TRP A 200 -10.64 7.85 22.70
C TRP A 200 -11.97 8.49 22.26
N PRO A 201 -12.22 9.78 22.54
CA PRO A 201 -13.54 10.40 22.38
C PRO A 201 -13.87 10.80 20.93
N HIS A 202 -12.94 10.62 20.00
CA HIS A 202 -13.04 11.08 18.62
C HIS A 202 -12.88 9.91 17.63
N THR A 203 -13.52 10.03 16.47
CA THR A 203 -13.10 9.31 15.26
C THR A 203 -12.04 10.15 14.53
N PHE A 204 -11.24 9.54 13.64
CA PHE A 204 -10.29 10.31 12.81
C PHE A 204 -11.03 11.39 12.01
N ALA A 205 -12.19 11.03 11.44
CA ALA A 205 -13.05 11.96 10.70
C ALA A 205 -13.55 13.13 11.56
N SER A 206 -13.97 12.87 12.81
CA SER A 206 -14.46 13.94 13.70
C SER A 206 -13.34 14.89 14.15
N LEU A 207 -12.12 14.38 14.36
CA LEU A 207 -10.96 15.22 14.67
C LEU A 207 -10.59 16.09 13.46
N LEU A 208 -10.49 15.47 12.27
CA LEU A 208 -10.07 16.13 11.05
C LEU A 208 -11.08 17.21 10.60
N ASN A 209 -12.35 16.83 10.48
CA ASN A 209 -13.41 17.71 9.96
C ASN A 209 -13.95 18.68 11.02
N GLY A 210 -13.58 18.49 12.29
CA GLY A 210 -13.90 19.41 13.38
C GLY A 210 -12.67 20.23 13.76
N ARG A 211 -11.94 19.77 14.78
CA ARG A 211 -10.90 20.58 15.45
C ARG A 211 -9.75 20.97 14.54
N PHE A 212 -9.28 20.09 13.66
CA PHE A 212 -8.22 20.42 12.71
C PHE A 212 -8.72 21.44 11.67
N ALA A 213 -9.93 21.25 11.13
CA ALA A 213 -10.55 22.19 10.19
C ALA A 213 -10.77 23.58 10.82
N ASP A 214 -11.20 23.64 12.09
CA ASP A 214 -11.35 24.90 12.83
C ASP A 214 -10.00 25.61 13.00
N ALA A 215 -8.95 24.87 13.33
CA ALA A 215 -7.60 25.41 13.43
C ALA A 215 -7.04 25.88 12.07
N ALA A 216 -7.31 25.14 10.99
CA ALA A 216 -6.98 25.52 9.61
C ALA A 216 -7.74 26.78 9.16
N ALA A 217 -9.00 26.94 9.56
CA ALA A 217 -9.76 28.16 9.27
C ALA A 217 -9.23 29.37 10.05
N ALA A 218 -8.79 29.17 11.30
CA ALA A 218 -8.26 30.24 12.14
C ALA A 218 -6.82 30.66 11.77
N ALA A 219 -5.98 29.69 11.40
CA ALA A 219 -4.56 29.88 11.09
C ALA A 219 -4.13 29.00 9.88
N PRO A 220 -4.56 29.37 8.65
CA PRO A 220 -4.35 28.56 7.44
C PRO A 220 -2.89 28.43 7.02
N ALA A 221 -1.99 29.25 7.57
CA ALA A 221 -0.54 29.15 7.33
C ALA A 221 0.15 28.13 8.25
N SER A 222 -0.54 27.66 9.30
CA SER A 222 0.04 26.81 10.36
C SER A 222 -0.62 25.43 10.42
N TRP A 223 -1.88 25.32 9.99
CA TRP A 223 -2.65 24.08 9.99
C TRP A 223 -3.06 23.72 8.58
N ILE A 224 -2.33 22.79 7.97
CA ILE A 224 -2.34 22.57 6.52
C ILE A 224 -2.69 21.11 6.22
N LEU A 225 -3.72 20.91 5.40
CA LEU A 225 -4.07 19.60 4.85
C LEU A 225 -3.50 19.46 3.44
N LEU A 226 -2.64 18.47 3.24
CA LEU A 226 -2.12 18.04 1.94
C LEU A 226 -2.77 16.70 1.58
N ASN A 227 -3.96 16.74 1.00
CA ASN A 227 -4.75 15.54 0.66
C ASN A 227 -5.09 15.37 -0.82
N PRO A 228 -4.11 15.32 -1.74
CA PRO A 228 -4.39 15.06 -3.14
C PRO A 228 -4.98 13.66 -3.33
N VAL A 229 -5.97 13.53 -4.22
CA VAL A 229 -6.56 12.22 -4.53
C VAL A 229 -5.76 11.57 -5.67
N ILE A 230 -4.95 10.58 -5.31
CA ILE A 230 -4.02 9.90 -6.23
C ILE A 230 -4.64 8.65 -6.91
N GLY A 231 -5.92 8.36 -6.62
CA GLY A 231 -6.63 7.17 -7.07
C GLY A 231 -6.23 5.89 -6.30
N PRO A 232 -6.90 4.75 -6.56
CA PRO A 232 -6.66 3.50 -5.83
C PRO A 232 -5.26 2.93 -6.07
N GLU A 233 -4.83 2.02 -5.20
CA GLU A 233 -3.55 1.31 -5.31
C GLU A 233 -3.58 0.21 -6.39
N PRO A 234 -2.48 -0.05 -7.12
CA PRO A 234 -2.44 -1.13 -8.11
C PRO A 234 -2.70 -2.50 -7.50
N VAL A 235 -2.34 -2.68 -6.23
CA VAL A 235 -2.81 -3.77 -5.37
C VAL A 235 -3.61 -3.12 -4.24
N ALA A 236 -4.91 -3.40 -4.19
CA ALA A 236 -5.86 -2.70 -3.32
C ALA A 236 -5.39 -2.71 -1.86
N GLY A 237 -5.33 -1.53 -1.23
CA GLY A 237 -4.94 -1.36 0.16
C GLY A 237 -3.42 -1.39 0.44
N SER A 238 -2.58 -1.60 -0.57
CA SER A 238 -1.11 -1.59 -0.46
C SER A 238 -0.56 -0.15 -0.45
N SER A 239 -0.81 0.59 0.63
CA SER A 239 -0.43 2.02 0.75
C SER A 239 1.07 2.27 0.67
N ARG A 240 1.91 1.23 0.78
CA ARG A 240 3.36 1.31 0.56
C ARG A 240 3.72 1.70 -0.88
N MET A 241 2.82 1.46 -1.84
CA MET A 241 3.04 1.70 -3.27
C MET A 241 2.78 3.17 -3.63
N LYS A 242 1.62 3.52 -4.22
CA LYS A 242 1.32 4.89 -4.67
C LYS A 242 1.28 5.86 -3.52
N GLY A 243 0.62 5.52 -2.42
CA GLY A 243 0.57 6.34 -1.21
C GLY A 243 1.95 6.72 -0.72
N GLY A 244 2.81 5.73 -0.47
CA GLY A 244 4.20 5.96 -0.06
C GLY A 244 5.02 6.76 -1.08
N SER A 245 4.85 6.50 -2.39
CA SER A 245 5.53 7.27 -3.44
C SER A 245 5.05 8.72 -3.48
N ALA A 246 3.75 8.97 -3.38
CA ALA A 246 3.15 10.30 -3.31
C ALA A 246 3.56 11.06 -2.05
N THR A 247 3.65 10.38 -0.90
CA THR A 247 4.18 10.96 0.34
C THR A 247 5.61 11.44 0.15
N LYS A 248 6.49 10.59 -0.41
CA LYS A 248 7.89 10.98 -0.67
C LYS A 248 7.96 12.17 -1.62
N VAL A 249 7.16 12.14 -2.69
CA VAL A 249 7.08 13.23 -3.68
C VAL A 249 6.64 14.56 -3.04
N LEU A 250 5.63 14.54 -2.17
CA LEU A 250 5.16 15.71 -1.44
C LEU A 250 6.22 16.23 -0.47
N LEU A 251 6.80 15.37 0.37
CA LEU A 251 7.81 15.76 1.36
C LEU A 251 9.02 16.41 0.68
N ASP A 252 9.58 15.77 -0.35
CA ASP A 252 10.73 16.31 -1.07
C ASP A 252 10.41 17.64 -1.75
N THR A 253 9.22 17.78 -2.34
CA THR A 253 8.80 19.00 -3.04
C THR A 253 8.59 20.16 -2.07
N VAL A 254 7.92 19.92 -0.95
CA VAL A 254 7.68 20.93 0.08
C VAL A 254 9.00 21.37 0.71
N LEU A 255 9.88 20.43 1.04
CA LEU A 255 11.18 20.74 1.63
C LEU A 255 12.16 21.41 0.65
N ALA A 256 12.10 21.08 -0.65
CA ALA A 256 12.80 21.83 -1.69
C ALA A 256 12.32 23.30 -1.73
N GLY A 257 11.01 23.52 -1.64
CA GLY A 257 10.43 24.86 -1.48
C GLY A 257 10.95 25.56 -0.21
N ALA A 258 10.94 24.86 0.92
CA ALA A 258 11.39 25.37 2.21
C ALA A 258 12.87 25.79 2.16
N ALA A 259 13.73 25.00 1.51
CA ALA A 259 15.14 25.32 1.31
C ALA A 259 15.35 26.62 0.52
N THR A 260 14.52 26.89 -0.50
CA THR A 260 14.62 28.18 -1.23
C THR A 260 14.22 29.36 -0.36
N ILE A 261 13.20 29.21 0.49
CA ILE A 261 12.77 30.25 1.44
C ILE A 261 13.84 30.49 2.50
N ALA A 262 14.43 29.41 3.04
CA ALA A 262 15.52 29.48 4.01
C ALA A 262 16.74 30.24 3.46
N ALA A 263 16.99 30.17 2.15
CA ALA A 263 18.03 30.92 1.47
C ALA A 263 17.65 32.34 1.04
N GLY A 264 16.45 32.82 1.39
CA GLY A 264 16.03 34.21 1.18
C GLY A 264 14.95 34.42 0.12
N ALA A 265 14.40 33.37 -0.49
CA ALA A 265 13.20 33.52 -1.31
C ALA A 265 12.00 33.94 -0.44
N LYS A 266 11.12 34.80 -0.97
CA LYS A 266 9.94 35.27 -0.21
C LYS A 266 8.89 34.17 0.02
N ALA A 267 8.76 33.25 -0.94
CA ALA A 267 7.85 32.12 -0.90
C ALA A 267 8.31 31.06 -1.91
N ALA A 268 7.89 29.82 -1.72
CA ALA A 268 8.07 28.76 -2.70
C ALA A 268 7.15 29.04 -3.91
N SER A 269 7.74 29.35 -5.06
CA SER A 269 6.93 29.67 -6.25
C SER A 269 6.23 28.42 -6.80
N PRO A 270 4.98 28.52 -7.30
CA PRO A 270 4.29 27.38 -7.94
C PRO A 270 5.11 26.77 -9.10
N GLY A 271 5.83 27.60 -9.85
CA GLY A 271 6.72 27.14 -10.93
C GLY A 271 7.91 26.30 -10.44
N LEU A 272 8.42 26.54 -9.23
CA LEU A 272 9.43 25.69 -8.61
C LEU A 272 8.82 24.34 -8.19
N LEU A 273 7.67 24.37 -7.50
CA LEU A 273 7.00 23.15 -7.03
C LEU A 273 6.66 22.23 -8.20
N LEU A 274 6.12 22.79 -9.30
CA LEU A 274 5.87 22.04 -10.54
C LEU A 274 7.15 21.43 -11.15
N LYS A 275 8.28 22.15 -11.13
CA LYS A 275 9.56 21.58 -11.57
C LYS A 275 10.02 20.43 -10.67
N CYS A 276 9.77 20.49 -9.37
CA CYS A 276 10.06 19.41 -8.43
C CYS A 276 9.22 18.18 -8.75
N PHE A 277 7.89 18.34 -8.86
CA PHE A 277 6.97 17.27 -9.25
C PHE A 277 7.38 16.62 -10.57
N ASN A 278 7.63 17.42 -11.61
CA ASN A 278 8.07 16.91 -12.92
C ASN A 278 9.41 16.17 -12.85
N SER A 279 10.34 16.64 -12.02
CA SER A 279 11.64 15.98 -11.85
C SER A 279 11.52 14.60 -11.21
N LEU A 280 10.59 14.47 -10.26
CA LEU A 280 10.31 13.22 -9.55
C LEU A 280 9.49 12.27 -10.43
N ASP A 281 8.52 12.78 -11.19
CA ASP A 281 7.79 11.99 -12.20
C ASP A 281 8.75 11.38 -13.23
N ASN A 282 9.69 12.18 -13.74
CA ASN A 282 10.73 11.69 -14.64
C ASN A 282 11.60 10.58 -14.01
N ALA A 283 11.80 10.58 -12.70
CA ALA A 283 12.53 9.52 -12.01
C ALA A 283 11.71 8.22 -11.97
N SER A 284 10.41 8.30 -11.70
CA SER A 284 9.47 7.17 -11.80
C SER A 284 9.41 6.60 -13.22
N VAL A 285 9.32 7.46 -14.24
CA VAL A 285 9.36 7.06 -15.65
C VAL A 285 10.70 6.38 -15.99
N ALA A 286 11.82 6.91 -15.50
CA ALA A 286 13.13 6.31 -15.72
C ALA A 286 13.28 4.93 -15.05
N ALA A 287 12.71 4.74 -13.86
CA ALA A 287 12.69 3.46 -13.15
C ALA A 287 11.95 2.38 -13.96
N TYR A 288 10.72 2.66 -14.40
CA TYR A 288 9.98 1.76 -15.29
C TYR A 288 10.64 1.62 -16.67
N GLY A 289 11.37 2.64 -17.11
CA GLY A 289 12.15 2.66 -18.34
C GLY A 289 13.39 1.77 -18.35
N ALA A 290 13.76 1.15 -17.22
CA ALA A 290 14.82 0.14 -17.17
C ALA A 290 14.50 -1.13 -18.00
N GLY A 291 13.24 -1.31 -18.39
CA GLY A 291 12.83 -2.20 -19.47
C GLY A 291 13.24 -3.67 -19.22
N PRO A 292 14.04 -4.31 -20.10
CA PRO A 292 14.41 -5.72 -19.96
C PRO A 292 15.09 -6.06 -18.64
N ALA A 293 16.01 -5.21 -18.14
CA ALA A 293 16.72 -5.51 -16.90
C ALA A 293 15.80 -5.58 -15.68
N LEU A 294 14.74 -4.75 -15.65
CA LEU A 294 13.73 -4.81 -14.59
C LEU A 294 12.85 -6.06 -14.72
N VAL A 295 12.52 -6.47 -15.94
CA VAL A 295 11.82 -7.74 -16.20
C VAL A 295 12.64 -8.92 -15.68
N ASP A 296 13.93 -8.98 -16.02
CA ASP A 296 14.84 -10.06 -15.61
C ASP A 296 14.97 -10.12 -14.08
N LEU A 297 15.05 -8.96 -13.41
CA LEU A 297 15.11 -8.90 -11.95
C LEU A 297 13.80 -9.36 -11.29
N VAL A 298 12.65 -8.96 -11.84
CA VAL A 298 11.34 -9.42 -11.35
C VAL A 298 11.17 -10.92 -11.58
N ASP A 299 11.56 -11.44 -12.74
CA ASP A 299 11.46 -12.86 -13.05
C ASP A 299 12.38 -13.71 -12.14
N ALA A 300 13.58 -13.22 -11.84
CA ALA A 300 14.48 -13.82 -10.85
C ALA A 300 13.85 -13.84 -9.44
N ALA A 301 13.27 -12.72 -9.00
CA ALA A 301 12.61 -12.64 -7.69
C ALA A 301 11.38 -13.56 -7.61
N ALA A 302 10.58 -13.59 -8.67
CA ALA A 302 9.43 -14.48 -8.80
C ALA A 302 9.84 -15.96 -8.82
N ALA A 303 10.97 -16.31 -9.45
CA ALA A 303 11.51 -17.65 -9.43
C ALA A 303 11.96 -18.06 -8.02
N ALA A 304 12.62 -17.16 -7.29
CA ALA A 304 13.08 -17.42 -5.93
C ALA A 304 11.92 -17.77 -4.99
N VAL A 305 10.90 -16.91 -4.91
CA VAL A 305 9.77 -17.15 -4.00
C VAL A 305 8.93 -18.37 -4.39
N ARG A 306 8.73 -18.65 -5.68
CA ARG A 306 8.04 -19.88 -6.14
C ARG A 306 8.84 -21.14 -5.86
N GLY A 307 10.17 -21.04 -5.86
CA GLY A 307 11.08 -22.13 -5.52
C GLY A 307 11.20 -22.38 -4.01
N GLY A 308 10.48 -21.60 -3.18
CA GLY A 308 10.63 -21.64 -1.72
C GLY A 308 11.96 -21.07 -1.23
N GLY A 309 12.66 -20.31 -2.07
CA GLY A 309 13.87 -19.58 -1.71
C GLY A 309 13.57 -18.18 -1.16
N HIS A 310 14.63 -17.44 -0.93
CA HIS A 310 14.62 -16.14 -0.26
C HIS A 310 15.10 -15.03 -1.19
N ILE A 311 14.78 -13.78 -0.84
CA ILE A 311 15.31 -12.59 -1.49
C ILE A 311 16.08 -11.77 -0.45
N TYR A 312 17.36 -11.51 -0.72
CA TYR A 312 18.24 -10.76 0.16
C TYR A 312 18.72 -9.47 -0.51
N TYR A 313 18.34 -8.32 0.04
CA TYR A 313 18.91 -7.03 -0.33
C TYR A 313 20.19 -6.80 0.45
N VAL A 314 21.27 -6.48 -0.25
CA VAL A 314 22.60 -6.21 0.32
C VAL A 314 22.99 -4.82 -0.15
N GLY A 315 22.95 -3.83 0.74
CA GLY A 315 23.05 -2.43 0.34
C GLY A 315 23.88 -1.55 1.24
N GLY A 316 24.22 -0.37 0.72
CA GLY A 316 24.89 0.71 1.45
C GLY A 316 24.13 2.03 1.29
N GLY A 317 24.33 2.97 2.22
CA GLY A 317 23.66 4.27 2.21
C GLY A 317 22.14 4.17 2.32
N ASP A 318 21.45 5.20 1.85
CA ASP A 318 19.98 5.30 1.83
C ASP A 318 19.37 4.27 0.85
N ALA A 319 20.14 3.72 -0.09
CA ALA A 319 19.70 2.60 -0.91
C ALA A 319 19.43 1.34 -0.06
N ALA A 320 20.27 1.07 0.94
CA ALA A 320 20.02 -0.01 1.91
C ALA A 320 18.80 0.31 2.80
N THR A 321 18.67 1.56 3.24
CA THR A 321 17.51 2.02 4.03
C THR A 321 16.20 1.78 3.26
N LEU A 322 16.14 2.14 1.98
CA LEU A 322 14.98 1.87 1.13
C LEU A 322 14.73 0.37 0.94
N GLY A 323 15.80 -0.44 0.88
CA GLY A 323 15.71 -1.89 0.96
C GLY A 323 15.00 -2.37 2.22
N VAL A 324 15.42 -1.88 3.39
CA VAL A 324 14.78 -2.18 4.69
C VAL A 324 13.30 -1.76 4.68
N ILE A 325 12.98 -0.56 4.19
CA ILE A 325 11.61 -0.05 4.11
C ILE A 325 10.75 -0.97 3.22
N ASP A 326 11.24 -1.39 2.05
CA ASP A 326 10.47 -2.24 1.14
C ASP A 326 10.17 -3.61 1.76
N VAL A 327 11.16 -4.24 2.40
CA VAL A 327 11.00 -5.60 2.97
C VAL A 327 10.15 -5.61 4.24
N SER A 328 10.17 -4.53 5.03
CA SER A 328 9.45 -4.43 6.31
C SER A 328 7.93 -4.62 6.19
N GLU A 329 7.38 -4.42 4.98
CA GLU A 329 5.95 -4.52 4.69
C GLU A 329 5.51 -5.91 4.20
N MET A 330 6.44 -6.82 3.95
CA MET A 330 6.12 -8.11 3.30
C MET A 330 5.26 -9.02 4.17
N VAL A 331 5.49 -8.97 5.49
CA VAL A 331 4.76 -9.78 6.48
C VAL A 331 3.29 -9.38 6.51
N ASP A 332 2.96 -8.09 6.67
CA ASP A 332 1.57 -7.66 6.75
C ASP A 332 0.86 -7.70 5.41
N THR A 333 1.53 -7.17 4.37
CA THR A 333 0.94 -6.96 3.05
C THR A 333 0.63 -8.31 2.39
N TYR A 334 1.50 -9.31 2.55
CA TYR A 334 1.43 -10.55 1.80
C TYR A 334 1.46 -11.83 2.67
N GLY A 335 1.49 -11.70 3.99
CA GLY A 335 1.61 -12.84 4.90
C GLY A 335 2.93 -13.59 4.71
N ALA A 336 3.98 -12.90 4.27
CA ALA A 336 5.28 -13.50 4.03
C ALA A 336 5.93 -13.95 5.35
N PRO A 337 6.65 -15.09 5.37
CA PRO A 337 7.54 -15.41 6.47
C PRO A 337 8.54 -14.25 6.72
N PRO A 338 8.83 -13.88 7.99
CA PRO A 338 9.69 -12.73 8.29
C PRO A 338 11.13 -12.82 7.74
N ASP A 339 11.58 -14.02 7.38
CA ASP A 339 12.90 -14.30 6.83
C ASP A 339 12.92 -14.51 5.31
N GLN A 340 11.76 -14.64 4.65
CA GLN A 340 11.64 -14.88 3.20
C GLN A 340 12.27 -13.75 2.38
N ILE A 341 12.10 -12.50 2.82
CA ILE A 341 12.63 -11.32 2.14
C ILE A 341 13.28 -10.44 3.22
N ARG A 342 14.62 -10.27 3.17
CA ARG A 342 15.37 -9.48 4.16
C ARG A 342 16.30 -8.47 3.49
N ALA A 343 16.64 -7.42 4.23
CA ALA A 343 17.60 -6.42 3.81
C ALA A 343 18.75 -6.32 4.83
N PHE A 344 19.96 -6.17 4.31
CA PHE A 344 21.19 -6.03 5.06
C PHE A 344 21.92 -4.76 4.62
N VAL A 345 22.47 -4.07 5.61
CA VAL A 345 22.94 -2.70 5.54
C VAL A 345 24.42 -2.66 5.88
N ALA A 346 25.22 -2.05 5.01
CA ALA A 346 26.61 -1.75 5.28
C ALA A 346 26.69 -0.89 6.56
N ARG A 347 27.42 -1.38 7.58
CA ARG A 347 27.52 -0.80 8.93
C ARG A 347 26.27 -0.94 9.82
N GLY A 348 25.30 -1.77 9.45
CA GLY A 348 24.14 -2.12 10.28
C GLY A 348 23.31 -0.91 10.74
N TRP A 349 22.77 -0.96 11.97
CA TRP A 349 21.96 0.11 12.57
C TRP A 349 22.65 1.49 12.58
N ALA A 350 23.98 1.52 12.71
CA ALA A 350 24.73 2.77 12.69
C ALA A 350 24.59 3.54 11.36
N ALA A 351 24.34 2.85 10.24
CA ALA A 351 24.09 3.50 8.96
C ALA A 351 22.66 4.05 8.82
N LEU A 352 21.69 3.47 9.52
CA LEU A 352 20.32 3.95 9.53
C LEU A 352 20.21 5.33 10.22
N ARG A 353 21.07 5.62 11.21
CA ARG A 353 21.04 6.88 11.98
C ARG A 353 19.72 7.04 12.75
N ASN A 354 19.20 5.93 13.27
CA ASN A 354 17.99 5.90 14.09
C ASN A 354 18.26 6.43 15.51
N ALA A 355 17.21 6.82 16.22
CA ALA A 355 17.28 7.53 17.49
C ALA A 355 17.64 6.60 18.67
N GLU A 356 17.14 5.36 18.66
CA GLU A 356 17.29 4.38 19.73
C GLU A 356 18.61 3.58 19.65
N GLY A 357 19.39 3.78 18.59
CA GLY A 357 20.69 3.13 18.39
C GLY A 357 20.56 1.67 17.93
N ASP A 358 21.48 0.82 18.39
CA ASP A 358 21.55 -0.58 17.92
C ASP A 358 20.44 -1.45 18.51
N MET A 359 19.49 -1.84 17.66
CA MET A 359 18.33 -2.62 18.09
C MET A 359 18.62 -4.09 18.32
N ILE A 360 19.69 -4.67 17.75
CA ILE A 360 20.07 -6.05 18.13
C ILE A 360 20.66 -6.07 19.54
N ALA A 361 21.39 -5.02 19.94
CA ALA A 361 21.91 -4.90 21.30
C ALA A 361 20.78 -4.71 22.33
N ALA A 362 19.73 -3.96 21.99
CA ALA A 362 18.56 -3.76 22.84
C ALA A 362 17.61 -4.98 22.89
N HIS A 363 17.58 -5.78 21.82
CA HIS A 363 16.69 -6.94 21.67
C HIS A 363 17.47 -8.19 21.22
N PRO A 364 18.36 -8.75 22.07
CA PRO A 364 19.28 -9.82 21.70
C PRO A 364 18.58 -11.12 21.27
N ASP A 365 17.33 -11.32 21.68
CA ASP A 365 16.53 -12.50 21.33
C ASP A 365 15.83 -12.38 19.95
N SER A 366 16.02 -11.27 19.23
CA SER A 366 15.41 -11.03 17.92
C SER A 366 16.46 -10.99 16.80
N PRO A 367 16.90 -12.16 16.29
CA PRO A 367 17.97 -12.23 15.28
C PRO A 367 17.60 -11.56 13.94
N LEU A 368 16.32 -11.32 13.69
CA LEU A 368 15.85 -10.58 12.53
C LEU A 368 16.29 -9.11 12.54
N LEU A 369 16.58 -8.55 13.72
CA LEU A 369 17.10 -7.20 13.89
C LEU A 369 18.60 -7.08 13.58
N ASP A 370 19.33 -8.20 13.45
CA ASP A 370 20.70 -8.11 12.93
C ASP A 370 20.66 -7.95 11.41
N ILE A 371 20.72 -6.68 11.01
CA ILE A 371 20.69 -6.22 9.62
C ILE A 371 22.10 -5.92 9.10
N SER A 372 23.17 -6.29 9.81
CA SER A 372 24.53 -5.98 9.37
C SER A 372 24.98 -6.86 8.20
N LEU A 373 25.88 -6.34 7.35
CA LEU A 373 26.53 -7.18 6.33
C LEU A 373 27.37 -8.32 6.93
N ASP A 374 27.92 -8.12 8.13
CA ASP A 374 28.63 -9.18 8.85
C ASP A 374 27.68 -10.32 9.20
N ALA A 375 26.46 -10.02 9.64
CA ALA A 375 25.42 -11.01 9.88
C ALA A 375 24.93 -11.69 8.59
N PHE A 376 24.82 -10.95 7.48
CA PHE A 376 24.55 -11.58 6.18
C PHE A 376 25.62 -12.62 5.85
N VAL A 377 26.91 -12.27 5.95
CA VAL A 377 28.03 -13.17 5.65
C VAL A 377 28.08 -14.35 6.63
N ALA A 378 27.85 -14.11 7.92
CA ALA A 378 27.96 -15.15 8.94
C ALA A 378 26.75 -16.09 9.01
N LEU A 379 25.53 -15.55 8.82
CA LEU A 379 24.28 -16.27 9.09
C LEU A 379 23.54 -16.68 7.83
N VAL A 380 23.65 -15.92 6.73
CA VAL A 380 22.87 -16.15 5.51
C VAL A 380 23.69 -16.85 4.44
N VAL A 381 24.90 -16.36 4.16
CA VAL A 381 25.77 -16.91 3.09
C VAL A 381 25.95 -18.44 3.21
N PRO A 382 26.21 -19.03 4.39
CA PRO A 382 26.39 -20.47 4.50
C PRO A 382 25.16 -21.32 4.14
N SER A 383 23.96 -20.73 4.17
CA SER A 383 22.69 -21.40 3.86
C SER A 383 22.13 -21.07 2.49
N LEU A 384 22.81 -20.23 1.70
CA LEU A 384 22.35 -19.85 0.36
C LEU A 384 22.32 -21.07 -0.58
N THR A 385 21.35 -21.02 -1.48
CA THR A 385 21.06 -22.02 -2.50
C THR A 385 20.85 -21.36 -3.86
N ALA A 386 20.81 -22.16 -4.92
CA ALA A 386 20.48 -21.67 -6.26
C ALA A 386 19.03 -21.15 -6.42
N ASN A 387 18.17 -21.34 -5.41
CA ASN A 387 16.82 -20.79 -5.39
C ASN A 387 16.77 -19.40 -4.74
N ASP A 388 17.84 -18.93 -4.11
CA ASP A 388 17.87 -17.64 -3.45
C ASP A 388 18.30 -16.54 -4.43
N LEU A 389 17.73 -15.35 -4.28
CA LEU A 389 18.12 -14.15 -5.01
C LEU A 389 18.85 -13.19 -4.07
N VAL A 390 20.09 -12.85 -4.39
CA VAL A 390 20.84 -11.78 -3.71
C VAL A 390 20.88 -10.56 -4.62
N VAL A 391 20.39 -9.42 -4.13
CA VAL A 391 20.35 -8.14 -4.87
C VAL A 391 21.28 -7.12 -4.24
N GLY A 392 22.30 -6.71 -4.97
CA GLY A 392 23.19 -5.61 -4.59
C GLY A 392 22.55 -4.24 -4.81
N LEU A 393 22.42 -3.44 -3.76
CA LEU A 393 21.90 -2.07 -3.82
C LEU A 393 23.06 -1.08 -3.63
N MET A 394 23.48 -0.43 -4.72
CA MET A 394 24.63 0.48 -4.67
C MET A 394 24.25 1.84 -4.08
N PRO A 395 25.07 2.42 -3.17
CA PRO A 395 24.93 3.82 -2.79
C PRO A 395 25.25 4.74 -3.98
N THR A 396 24.70 5.95 -3.96
CA THR A 396 25.00 6.95 -4.99
C THR A 396 26.42 7.48 -4.86
N ALA A 397 26.90 8.16 -5.91
CA ALA A 397 28.21 8.81 -5.88
C ALA A 397 28.34 9.88 -4.79
N ALA A 398 27.26 10.60 -4.47
CA ALA A 398 27.28 11.60 -3.41
C ALA A 398 27.43 10.94 -2.04
N GLU A 399 26.67 9.88 -1.78
CA GLU A 399 26.75 9.12 -0.53
C GLU A 399 28.12 8.45 -0.34
N SER A 400 28.65 7.85 -1.40
CA SER A 400 29.95 7.19 -1.35
C SER A 400 31.10 8.20 -1.20
N ALA A 401 30.95 9.42 -1.72
CA ALA A 401 31.93 10.48 -1.45
C ALA A 401 31.92 10.89 0.03
N ALA A 402 30.76 10.89 0.69
CA ALA A 402 30.63 11.28 2.09
C ALA A 402 31.27 10.26 3.07
N ASP A 403 31.32 8.98 2.71
CA ASP A 403 31.90 7.93 3.54
C ASP A 403 33.25 7.38 3.05
N GLY A 404 33.80 7.96 1.97
CA GLY A 404 35.06 7.52 1.36
C GLY A 404 34.97 6.23 0.54
N GLY A 405 33.78 5.80 0.15
CA GLY A 405 33.52 4.60 -0.65
C GLY A 405 33.43 3.32 0.18
N ASN A 406 33.40 3.44 1.51
CA ASN A 406 33.44 2.30 2.41
C ASN A 406 32.17 1.44 2.31
N ALA A 407 30.99 2.05 2.24
CA ALA A 407 29.74 1.31 2.08
C ALA A 407 29.70 0.56 0.75
N ALA A 408 30.09 1.21 -0.36
CA ALA A 408 30.15 0.56 -1.67
C ALA A 408 31.09 -0.66 -1.66
N ALA A 409 32.31 -0.50 -1.10
CA ALA A 409 33.27 -1.59 -0.98
C ALA A 409 32.74 -2.75 -0.11
N ALA A 410 32.05 -2.45 0.99
CA ALA A 410 31.46 -3.46 1.86
C ALA A 410 30.36 -4.26 1.17
N VAL A 411 29.51 -3.61 0.37
CA VAL A 411 28.51 -4.32 -0.43
C VAL A 411 29.18 -5.24 -1.45
N MET A 412 30.19 -4.75 -2.17
CA MET A 412 30.93 -5.56 -3.14
C MET A 412 31.58 -6.79 -2.50
N ALA A 413 32.17 -6.64 -1.31
CA ALA A 413 32.74 -7.75 -0.56
C ALA A 413 31.67 -8.78 -0.14
N ALA A 414 30.50 -8.33 0.34
CA ALA A 414 29.40 -9.21 0.72
C ALA A 414 28.83 -9.99 -0.49
N LEU A 415 28.66 -9.33 -1.64
CA LEU A 415 28.22 -9.98 -2.88
C LEU A 415 29.21 -11.03 -3.35
N ARG A 416 30.51 -10.76 -3.26
CA ARG A 416 31.55 -11.75 -3.57
C ARG A 416 31.46 -12.97 -2.65
N GLY A 417 31.34 -12.74 -1.33
CA GLY A 417 31.19 -13.81 -0.36
C GLY A 417 30.00 -14.72 -0.66
N ALA A 418 28.89 -14.16 -1.15
CA ALA A 418 27.72 -14.93 -1.58
C ALA A 418 27.97 -15.79 -2.85
N LEU A 419 28.91 -15.40 -3.71
CA LEU A 419 29.23 -16.11 -4.96
C LEU A 419 30.34 -17.17 -4.80
N GLU A 420 31.23 -17.02 -3.82
CA GLU A 420 32.39 -17.91 -3.59
C GLU A 420 32.03 -19.21 -2.82
N LEU A 421 30.76 -19.63 -2.85
CA LEU A 421 30.32 -20.84 -2.16
C LEU A 421 31.00 -22.11 -2.71
N PRO A 422 31.28 -23.13 -1.86
CA PRO A 422 32.09 -24.29 -2.23
C PRO A 422 31.53 -25.15 -3.37
N SER A 423 30.24 -25.02 -3.67
CA SER A 423 29.53 -25.77 -4.71
C SER A 423 28.86 -24.82 -5.70
N PRO A 424 29.16 -24.89 -7.01
CA PRO A 424 28.48 -24.11 -8.04
C PRO A 424 26.96 -24.37 -8.12
N ALA A 425 26.50 -25.52 -7.62
CA ALA A 425 25.07 -25.85 -7.54
C ALA A 425 24.34 -25.15 -6.37
N ALA A 426 25.08 -24.46 -5.49
CA ALA A 426 24.55 -23.67 -4.39
C ALA A 426 24.69 -22.16 -4.62
N THR A 427 25.25 -21.72 -5.75
CA THR A 427 25.44 -20.30 -6.05
C THR A 427 24.09 -19.63 -6.25
N PRO A 428 23.78 -18.55 -5.50
CA PRO A 428 22.51 -17.84 -5.60
C PRO A 428 22.39 -17.10 -6.94
N VAL A 429 21.17 -16.75 -7.30
CA VAL A 429 20.90 -15.82 -8.40
C VAL A 429 21.34 -14.42 -7.98
N LEU A 430 22.08 -13.72 -8.85
CA LEU A 430 22.58 -12.37 -8.58
C LEU A 430 21.77 -11.32 -9.35
N GLY A 431 21.23 -10.36 -8.61
CA GLY A 431 20.69 -9.11 -9.12
C GLY A 431 21.54 -7.91 -8.70
N LEU A 432 21.59 -6.87 -9.52
CA LEU A 432 22.28 -5.62 -9.20
C LEU A 432 21.39 -4.43 -9.53
N VAL A 433 21.34 -3.44 -8.63
CA VAL A 433 20.59 -2.20 -8.83
C VAL A 433 21.47 -1.00 -8.53
N ALA A 434 21.56 -0.09 -9.50
CA ALA A 434 22.24 1.20 -9.37
C ALA A 434 21.38 2.32 -9.98
N ILE A 435 21.26 3.43 -9.24
CA ILE A 435 20.50 4.60 -9.68
C ILE A 435 21.46 5.78 -9.84
N GLY A 436 21.42 6.44 -11.00
CA GLY A 436 22.39 7.46 -11.36
C GLY A 436 23.80 6.89 -11.55
N GLU A 437 24.82 7.72 -11.29
CA GLU A 437 26.21 7.24 -11.25
C GLU A 437 26.43 6.49 -9.91
N PRO A 438 26.75 5.20 -9.94
CA PRO A 438 27.05 4.45 -8.73
C PRO A 438 28.31 4.99 -8.09
N GLY A 439 28.36 5.08 -6.76
CA GLY A 439 29.48 5.64 -6.03
C GLY A 439 30.70 4.73 -5.91
N LEU A 440 31.04 4.08 -7.01
CA LEU A 440 32.16 3.15 -7.11
C LEU A 440 33.44 3.90 -7.42
N VAL A 441 34.49 3.68 -6.63
CA VAL A 441 35.81 4.29 -6.79
C VAL A 441 36.89 3.21 -6.84
N GLY A 442 37.91 3.39 -7.66
CA GLY A 442 39.07 2.48 -7.73
C GLY A 442 38.68 1.04 -8.09
N ASP A 443 39.20 0.08 -7.33
CA ASP A 443 39.00 -1.36 -7.56
C ASP A 443 37.52 -1.77 -7.56
N ALA A 444 36.68 -1.11 -6.75
CA ALA A 444 35.24 -1.40 -6.69
C ALA A 444 34.54 -1.17 -8.04
N ARG A 445 35.01 -0.23 -8.87
CA ARG A 445 34.45 0.03 -10.21
C ARG A 445 34.77 -1.12 -11.17
N TYR A 446 36.00 -1.62 -11.16
CA TYR A 446 36.39 -2.76 -11.98
C TYR A 446 35.64 -4.03 -11.58
N GLU A 447 35.48 -4.24 -10.28
CA GLU A 447 34.74 -5.37 -9.73
C GLU A 447 33.26 -5.32 -10.10
N TRP A 448 32.64 -4.13 -10.08
CA TRP A 448 31.25 -3.96 -10.52
C TRP A 448 31.06 -4.39 -11.97
N ASP A 449 31.93 -3.96 -12.88
CA ASP A 449 31.82 -4.35 -14.29
C ASP A 449 31.94 -5.88 -14.46
N SER A 450 32.75 -6.55 -13.61
CA SER A 450 32.82 -8.01 -13.56
C SER A 450 31.52 -8.64 -13.03
N LEU A 451 30.94 -8.11 -11.95
CA LEU A 451 29.69 -8.62 -11.39
C LEU A 451 28.51 -8.40 -12.35
N VAL A 452 28.47 -7.29 -13.07
CA VAL A 452 27.46 -7.02 -14.11
C VAL A 452 27.50 -8.10 -15.20
N GLY A 453 28.68 -8.60 -15.55
CA GLY A 453 28.83 -9.72 -16.50
C GLY A 453 28.34 -11.07 -15.98
N LEU A 454 28.21 -11.23 -14.65
CA LEU A 454 27.76 -12.46 -13.98
C LEU A 454 26.30 -12.39 -13.53
N ALA A 455 25.76 -11.19 -13.34
CA ALA A 455 24.41 -10.98 -12.83
C ALA A 455 23.35 -11.50 -13.79
N THR A 456 22.31 -12.11 -13.23
CA THR A 456 21.09 -12.47 -13.98
C THR A 456 20.32 -11.23 -14.39
N ALA A 457 20.36 -10.18 -13.57
CA ALA A 457 19.80 -8.88 -13.89
C ALA A 457 20.66 -7.74 -13.34
N ALA A 458 20.96 -6.75 -14.17
CA ALA A 458 21.67 -5.53 -13.77
C ALA A 458 20.86 -4.30 -14.16
N VAL A 459 20.08 -3.79 -13.20
CA VAL A 459 19.22 -2.61 -13.37
C VAL A 459 20.04 -1.35 -13.12
N THR A 460 20.31 -0.61 -14.19
CA THR A 460 20.91 0.74 -14.08
C THR A 460 19.92 1.78 -14.56
N VAL A 461 19.53 2.70 -13.67
CA VAL A 461 18.62 3.80 -14.02
C VAL A 461 19.42 5.07 -14.22
N ASN A 462 19.49 5.54 -15.48
CA ASN A 462 20.06 6.84 -15.78
C ASN A 462 19.01 7.94 -15.57
N LEU A 463 19.17 8.68 -14.48
CA LEU A 463 18.41 9.90 -14.22
C LEU A 463 18.98 11.02 -15.12
N ARG A 464 18.50 11.10 -16.37
CA ARG A 464 19.01 12.08 -17.36
C ARG A 464 19.01 13.52 -16.82
N GLY A 465 20.09 14.25 -17.13
CA GLY A 465 20.23 15.70 -16.99
C GLY A 465 20.44 16.24 -15.56
N PRO A 466 21.06 17.43 -15.40
CA PRO A 466 21.10 18.12 -14.11
C PRO A 466 19.67 18.30 -13.59
N SER A 467 19.50 18.35 -12.27
CA SER A 467 18.21 18.70 -11.67
C SER A 467 17.61 19.92 -12.40
N PRO A 468 16.33 19.90 -12.83
CA PRO A 468 15.73 21.02 -13.57
C PRO A 468 15.61 22.29 -12.73
N TYR A 469 16.01 22.22 -11.45
CA TYR A 469 16.13 23.31 -10.51
C TYR A 469 17.41 23.13 -9.68
N THR A 470 18.12 24.24 -9.44
CA THR A 470 19.25 24.30 -8.51
C THR A 470 18.72 24.81 -7.19
N LEU A 471 18.97 24.08 -6.10
CA LEU A 471 18.69 24.58 -4.75
C LEU A 471 19.96 25.20 -4.14
N PRO A 472 19.83 26.13 -3.20
CA PRO A 472 20.97 26.73 -2.52
C PRO A 472 21.77 25.69 -1.72
N GLY A 473 23.11 25.69 -1.87
CA GLY A 473 24.01 24.87 -1.06
C GLY A 473 23.74 23.36 -1.15
N GLU A 474 23.80 22.67 0.00
CA GLU A 474 23.65 21.21 0.12
C GLU A 474 22.24 20.70 -0.23
N ALA A 475 21.24 21.59 -0.28
CA ALA A 475 19.90 21.22 -0.73
C ALA A 475 19.88 20.75 -2.20
N THR A 476 20.83 21.17 -3.05
CA THR A 476 20.93 20.62 -4.42
C THR A 476 21.23 19.12 -4.39
N THR A 477 22.08 18.67 -3.47
CA THR A 477 22.38 17.25 -3.31
C THR A 477 21.11 16.49 -2.92
N LEU A 478 20.35 16.98 -1.94
CA LEU A 478 19.08 16.36 -1.54
C LEU A 478 18.06 16.26 -2.69
N ALA A 479 17.99 17.24 -3.57
CA ALA A 479 17.09 17.20 -4.74
C ALA A 479 17.50 16.11 -5.75
N VAL A 480 18.80 15.84 -5.89
CA VAL A 480 19.32 14.74 -6.72
C VAL A 480 19.03 13.39 -6.06
N GLU A 481 19.33 13.25 -4.77
CA GLU A 481 19.05 12.04 -3.99
C GLU A 481 17.55 11.73 -3.94
N ALA A 482 16.68 12.74 -3.84
CA ALA A 482 15.23 12.55 -3.88
C ALA A 482 14.75 11.80 -5.14
N ARG A 483 15.33 12.11 -6.31
CA ARG A 483 15.06 11.40 -7.56
C ARG A 483 15.57 9.96 -7.50
N ALA A 484 16.76 9.75 -6.94
CA ALA A 484 17.34 8.42 -6.80
C ALA A 484 16.53 7.53 -5.85
N HIS A 485 16.11 8.09 -4.72
CA HIS A 485 15.29 7.42 -3.71
C HIS A 485 13.94 7.01 -4.29
N LEU A 486 13.27 7.90 -5.03
CA LEU A 486 11.99 7.57 -5.65
C LEU A 486 12.14 6.49 -6.72
N ALA A 487 13.13 6.60 -7.61
CA ALA A 487 13.36 5.60 -8.65
C ALA A 487 13.70 4.22 -8.05
N LEU A 488 14.54 4.16 -7.01
CA LEU A 488 14.85 2.92 -6.31
C LEU A 488 13.60 2.34 -5.64
N LYS A 489 12.83 3.16 -4.92
CA LYS A 489 11.59 2.73 -4.28
C LYS A 489 10.64 2.09 -5.30
N ILE A 490 10.48 2.69 -6.48
CA ILE A 490 9.64 2.14 -7.56
C ILE A 490 10.15 0.79 -8.03
N ILE A 491 11.46 0.62 -8.20
CA ILE A 491 12.07 -0.67 -8.57
C ILE A 491 11.81 -1.72 -7.49
N LEU A 492 12.13 -1.42 -6.23
CA LEU A 492 12.00 -2.38 -5.14
C LEU A 492 10.53 -2.78 -4.93
N ASN A 493 9.62 -1.81 -4.89
CA ASN A 493 8.18 -2.09 -4.80
C ASN A 493 7.69 -2.92 -5.98
N THR A 494 8.18 -2.69 -7.20
CA THR A 494 7.85 -3.50 -8.38
C THR A 494 8.36 -4.93 -8.21
N VAL A 495 9.62 -5.11 -7.80
CA VAL A 495 10.25 -6.41 -7.61
C VAL A 495 9.52 -7.23 -6.55
N THR A 496 9.34 -6.69 -5.34
CA THR A 496 8.66 -7.43 -4.25
C THR A 496 7.19 -7.66 -4.54
N THR A 497 6.47 -6.67 -5.07
CA THR A 497 5.05 -6.85 -5.39
C THR A 497 4.87 -7.95 -6.42
N LEU A 498 5.62 -7.92 -7.52
CA LEU A 498 5.43 -8.90 -8.59
C LEU A 498 5.99 -10.28 -8.24
N ALA A 499 7.01 -10.37 -7.37
CA ALA A 499 7.41 -11.64 -6.78
C ALA A 499 6.26 -12.26 -5.97
N LYS A 500 5.61 -11.50 -5.08
CA LYS A 500 4.48 -11.99 -4.27
C LYS A 500 3.21 -12.24 -5.12
N VAL A 501 3.01 -11.49 -6.20
CA VAL A 501 1.98 -11.83 -7.20
C VAL A 501 2.26 -13.20 -7.82
N ALA A 502 3.51 -13.47 -8.20
CA ALA A 502 3.92 -14.74 -8.79
C ALA A 502 3.88 -15.93 -7.82
N GLU A 503 4.05 -15.69 -6.53
CA GLU A 503 3.82 -16.68 -5.46
C GLU A 503 2.34 -17.04 -5.30
N GLY A 504 1.45 -16.19 -5.82
CA GLY A 504 0.02 -16.46 -5.85
C GLY A 504 -0.69 -16.12 -4.54
N VAL A 505 -0.17 -15.16 -3.78
CA VAL A 505 -0.83 -14.56 -2.61
C VAL A 505 -1.62 -13.28 -2.96
N VAL A 506 -1.65 -12.93 -4.24
CA VAL A 506 -2.48 -11.87 -4.80
C VAL A 506 -3.48 -12.48 -5.76
N PHE A 507 -4.74 -12.08 -5.63
CA PHE A 507 -5.81 -12.52 -6.50
C PHE A 507 -6.47 -11.34 -7.22
N GLY A 508 -6.38 -11.33 -8.56
CA GLY A 508 -6.68 -10.15 -9.36
C GLY A 508 -5.70 -9.05 -9.01
N ASN A 509 -6.15 -8.11 -8.18
CA ASN A 509 -5.36 -7.05 -7.56
C ASN A 509 -5.58 -6.93 -6.05
N ARG A 510 -5.97 -8.01 -5.36
CA ARG A 510 -6.24 -8.01 -3.91
C ARG A 510 -5.29 -8.94 -3.16
N MET A 511 -4.84 -8.51 -1.99
CA MET A 511 -3.91 -9.25 -1.12
C MET A 511 -4.67 -10.29 -0.31
N ILE A 512 -4.81 -11.49 -0.85
CA ILE A 512 -5.63 -12.55 -0.24
C ILE A 512 -4.94 -13.30 0.89
N ASN A 513 -3.66 -13.01 1.17
CA ASN A 513 -2.89 -13.58 2.27
C ASN A 513 -2.39 -12.53 3.27
N MET A 514 -3.06 -11.38 3.35
CA MET A 514 -2.70 -10.30 4.27
C MET A 514 -2.85 -10.74 5.75
N GLY A 515 -1.96 -10.26 6.61
CA GLY A 515 -2.04 -10.45 8.06
C GLY A 515 -3.18 -9.65 8.72
N ILE A 516 -3.69 -10.12 9.86
CA ILE A 516 -4.77 -9.46 10.62
C ILE A 516 -4.16 -8.83 11.87
N ASN A 517 -3.47 -7.70 11.69
CA ASN A 517 -2.53 -7.18 12.69
C ASN A 517 -2.91 -5.81 13.28
N ASN A 518 -3.99 -5.20 12.80
CA ASN A 518 -4.61 -3.99 13.37
C ASN A 518 -6.09 -3.90 12.94
N ASN A 519 -6.82 -2.91 13.47
CA ASN A 519 -8.25 -2.71 13.20
C ASN A 519 -8.51 -2.50 11.70
N LYS A 520 -7.68 -1.71 11.04
CA LYS A 520 -7.79 -1.43 9.59
C LYS A 520 -7.73 -2.73 8.78
N LEU A 521 -6.78 -3.62 9.10
CA LEU A 521 -6.61 -4.90 8.42
C LEU A 521 -7.73 -5.90 8.77
N TYR A 522 -8.25 -5.88 9.99
CA TYR A 522 -9.39 -6.68 10.42
C TYR A 522 -10.65 -6.39 9.59
N TYR A 523 -11.07 -5.11 9.52
CA TYR A 523 -12.26 -4.74 8.75
C TYR A 523 -12.05 -4.91 7.24
N ARG A 524 -10.84 -4.66 6.74
CA ARG A 524 -10.49 -4.95 5.34
C ARG A 524 -10.67 -6.42 5.00
N ALA A 525 -10.28 -7.34 5.89
CA ALA A 525 -10.48 -8.76 5.69
C ALA A 525 -11.97 -9.13 5.58
N ILE A 526 -12.82 -8.58 6.46
CA ILE A 526 -14.27 -8.77 6.40
C ILE A 526 -14.84 -8.27 5.07
N ASP A 527 -14.49 -7.06 4.65
CA ASP A 527 -14.95 -6.47 3.38
C ASP A 527 -14.47 -7.29 2.17
N MET A 528 -13.23 -7.78 2.21
CA MET A 528 -12.67 -8.66 1.19
C MET A 528 -13.43 -9.97 1.09
N ILE A 529 -13.71 -10.63 2.22
CA ILE A 529 -14.47 -11.88 2.24
C ILE A 529 -15.89 -11.62 1.71
N ALA A 530 -16.57 -10.58 2.20
CA ALA A 530 -17.92 -10.23 1.76
C ALA A 530 -17.98 -9.98 0.25
N THR A 531 -17.02 -9.21 -0.28
CA THR A 531 -16.99 -8.81 -1.70
C THR A 531 -16.57 -9.96 -2.61
N LEU A 532 -15.47 -10.65 -2.31
CA LEU A 532 -14.93 -11.72 -3.17
C LEU A 532 -15.84 -12.95 -3.19
N MET A 533 -16.45 -13.27 -2.05
CA MET A 533 -17.29 -14.45 -1.89
C MET A 533 -18.78 -14.15 -2.10
N ALA A 534 -19.14 -12.88 -2.30
CA ALA A 534 -20.52 -12.41 -2.42
C ALA A 534 -21.42 -12.88 -1.26
N VAL A 535 -20.90 -12.82 -0.04
CA VAL A 535 -21.62 -13.18 1.19
C VAL A 535 -21.96 -11.93 2.01
N PRO A 536 -23.03 -11.94 2.82
CA PRO A 536 -23.32 -10.82 3.73
C PRO A 536 -22.15 -10.56 4.69
N THR A 537 -21.96 -9.31 5.11
CA THR A 537 -20.91 -8.90 6.07
C THR A 537 -20.91 -9.76 7.34
N GLN A 538 -22.10 -10.15 7.81
CA GLN A 538 -22.29 -11.05 8.95
C GLN A 538 -21.61 -12.40 8.73
N ARG A 539 -21.80 -12.98 7.55
CA ARG A 539 -21.22 -14.26 7.18
C ARG A 539 -19.72 -14.13 6.97
N ALA A 540 -19.26 -13.05 6.34
CA ALA A 540 -17.84 -12.75 6.17
C ALA A 540 -17.13 -12.69 7.52
N HIS A 541 -17.73 -11.98 8.47
CA HIS A 541 -17.24 -11.87 9.83
C HIS A 541 -17.20 -13.23 10.56
N ALA A 542 -18.28 -14.00 10.49
CA ALA A 542 -18.32 -15.35 11.04
C ALA A 542 -17.22 -16.25 10.46
N CYS A 543 -16.94 -16.16 9.17
CA CYS A 543 -15.88 -16.93 8.52
C CYS A 543 -14.49 -16.48 8.99
N LEU A 544 -14.29 -15.18 9.24
CA LEU A 544 -13.05 -14.66 9.82
C LEU A 544 -12.84 -15.21 11.25
N LEU A 545 -13.85 -15.14 12.11
CA LEU A 545 -13.80 -15.72 13.44
C LEU A 545 -13.61 -17.25 13.40
N GLY A 546 -14.26 -17.94 12.47
CA GLY A 546 -14.04 -19.37 12.22
C GLY A 546 -12.60 -19.69 11.82
N ALA A 547 -11.96 -18.84 11.02
CA ALA A 547 -10.55 -18.98 10.68
C ALA A 547 -9.61 -18.71 11.87
N ILE A 548 -9.99 -17.79 12.77
CA ILE A 548 -9.21 -17.44 13.97
C ILE A 548 -9.41 -18.48 15.09
N TYR A 549 -10.60 -18.98 15.33
CA TYR A 549 -10.88 -19.81 16.52
C TYR A 549 -11.27 -21.26 16.19
N GLY A 550 -11.51 -21.59 14.92
CA GLY A 550 -12.12 -22.85 14.54
C GLY A 550 -13.62 -22.87 14.84
N ALA A 551 -14.17 -24.06 15.15
CA ALA A 551 -15.60 -24.23 15.41
C ALA A 551 -16.15 -23.32 16.54
N PRO A 552 -15.40 -23.03 17.63
CA PRO A 552 -15.82 -22.03 18.61
C PRO A 552 -16.09 -20.64 18.04
N GLY A 553 -15.29 -20.17 17.06
CA GLY A 553 -15.48 -18.84 16.45
C GLY A 553 -16.74 -18.76 15.60
N LEU A 554 -17.08 -19.84 14.88
CA LEU A 554 -18.35 -19.93 14.17
C LEU A 554 -19.55 -19.91 15.12
N ALA A 555 -19.43 -20.59 16.26
CA ALA A 555 -20.47 -20.62 17.29
C ALA A 555 -20.64 -19.26 17.99
N GLU A 556 -19.53 -18.56 18.27
CA GLU A 556 -19.53 -17.20 18.82
C GLU A 556 -20.21 -16.21 17.88
N ALA A 557 -19.85 -16.22 16.59
CA ALA A 557 -20.46 -15.37 15.57
C ALA A 557 -21.97 -15.63 15.41
N ALA A 558 -22.42 -16.87 15.62
CA ALA A 558 -23.84 -17.21 15.61
C ALA A 558 -24.59 -16.75 16.88
N ALA A 559 -23.87 -16.55 17.99
CA ALA A 559 -24.42 -16.10 19.27
C ALA A 559 -24.41 -14.57 19.41
N ALA A 560 -23.44 -13.88 18.80
CA ALA A 560 -23.35 -12.43 18.77
C ALA A 560 -24.29 -11.82 17.72
N GLY A 561 -25.04 -10.78 18.09
CA GLY A 561 -25.73 -9.93 17.11
C GLY A 561 -24.70 -9.11 16.33
N VAL A 562 -24.99 -8.83 15.06
CA VAL A 562 -24.09 -8.17 14.09
C VAL A 562 -23.52 -6.83 14.57
N ASP A 563 -24.26 -6.14 15.43
CA ASP A 563 -24.03 -4.74 15.76
C ASP A 563 -23.35 -4.53 17.13
N ASP A 564 -22.89 -5.61 17.79
CA ASP A 564 -22.48 -5.57 19.20
C ASP A 564 -20.97 -5.71 19.46
N GLU A 565 -20.11 -5.89 18.45
CA GLU A 565 -18.67 -6.01 18.72
C GLU A 565 -18.01 -4.67 19.05
N GLY A 566 -17.97 -4.35 20.34
CA GLY A 566 -17.18 -3.24 20.89
C GLY A 566 -15.67 -3.40 20.62
N ALA A 567 -14.95 -2.28 20.64
CA ALA A 567 -13.53 -2.21 20.25
C ALA A 567 -12.60 -3.17 21.03
N GLU A 568 -12.84 -3.39 22.33
CA GLU A 568 -12.06 -4.33 23.15
C GLU A 568 -12.11 -5.77 22.61
N ARG A 569 -13.24 -6.19 22.02
CA ARG A 569 -13.37 -7.52 21.40
C ARG A 569 -12.55 -7.62 20.12
N VAL A 570 -12.58 -6.59 19.27
CA VAL A 570 -11.83 -6.55 18.01
C VAL A 570 -10.32 -6.64 18.27
N ARG A 571 -9.81 -5.88 19.24
CA ARG A 571 -8.40 -5.95 19.67
C ARG A 571 -8.01 -7.36 20.09
N HIS A 572 -8.84 -8.02 20.89
CA HIS A 572 -8.59 -9.40 21.31
C HIS A 572 -8.51 -10.36 20.12
N HIS A 573 -9.40 -10.21 19.13
CA HIS A 573 -9.35 -11.01 17.90
C HIS A 573 -8.07 -10.79 17.10
N ILE A 574 -7.60 -9.54 16.99
CA ILE A 574 -6.35 -9.19 16.31
C ILE A 574 -5.15 -9.80 17.03
N GLU A 575 -5.07 -9.71 18.36
CA GLU A 575 -3.96 -10.29 19.14
C GLU A 575 -3.82 -11.80 18.93
N ILE A 576 -4.95 -12.52 18.81
CA ILE A 576 -4.98 -13.96 18.55
C ILE A 576 -4.68 -14.30 17.09
N ALA A 577 -5.10 -13.44 16.15
CA ALA A 577 -4.90 -13.63 14.72
C ALA A 577 -3.46 -13.30 14.28
N THR A 578 -2.81 -12.31 14.92
CA THR A 578 -1.48 -11.80 14.56
C THR A 578 -0.40 -12.88 14.36
N PRO A 579 -0.23 -13.86 15.26
CA PRO A 579 0.80 -14.90 15.09
C PRO A 579 0.41 -16.01 14.11
N ARG A 580 -0.78 -15.97 13.49
CA ARG A 580 -1.31 -17.07 12.67
C ARG A 580 -1.13 -16.78 11.18
N ALA A 581 -0.57 -17.76 10.48
CA ALA A 581 -0.52 -17.74 9.02
C ALA A 581 -1.89 -18.07 8.41
N ASN A 582 -2.12 -17.59 7.19
CA ASN A 582 -3.25 -17.98 6.34
C ASN A 582 -4.66 -17.75 6.92
N VAL A 583 -4.83 -16.80 7.87
CA VAL A 583 -6.15 -16.49 8.44
C VAL A 583 -7.15 -16.06 7.36
N LEU A 584 -6.79 -15.08 6.52
CA LEU A 584 -7.66 -14.61 5.44
C LEU A 584 -7.94 -15.68 4.36
N PRO A 585 -6.94 -16.43 3.86
CA PRO A 585 -7.18 -17.58 2.97
C PRO A 585 -8.17 -18.60 3.53
N ARG A 586 -8.01 -18.97 4.81
CA ARG A 586 -8.92 -19.91 5.49
C ARG A 586 -10.34 -19.34 5.53
N ALA A 587 -10.48 -18.06 5.86
CA ALA A 587 -11.78 -17.40 5.91
C ALA A 587 -12.46 -17.32 4.53
N LEU A 588 -11.71 -17.04 3.46
CA LEU A 588 -12.21 -17.04 2.08
C LEU A 588 -12.69 -18.43 1.65
N LEU A 589 -11.90 -19.47 1.93
CA LEU A 589 -12.28 -20.85 1.64
C LEU A 589 -13.52 -21.29 2.45
N LEU A 590 -13.58 -20.95 3.73
CA LEU A 590 -14.72 -21.25 4.61
C LEU A 590 -16.01 -20.54 4.14
N ALA A 591 -15.90 -19.30 3.69
CA ALA A 591 -17.01 -18.56 3.09
C ALA A 591 -17.50 -19.20 1.78
N GLY A 592 -16.59 -19.82 1.01
CA GLY A 592 -16.89 -20.41 -0.28
C GLY A 592 -17.38 -21.85 -0.25
N LEU A 593 -16.78 -22.66 0.63
CA LEU A 593 -17.03 -24.11 0.73
C LEU A 593 -18.08 -24.45 1.80
N GLY A 594 -18.36 -23.52 2.72
CA GLY A 594 -19.27 -23.72 3.84
C GLY A 594 -18.57 -24.25 5.10
N ASP A 595 -19.29 -24.28 6.21
CA ASP A 595 -18.74 -24.56 7.55
C ASP A 595 -18.13 -25.96 7.70
N ASP A 596 -18.66 -26.94 6.96
CA ASP A 596 -18.17 -28.33 6.96
C ASP A 596 -16.72 -28.46 6.43
N ALA A 597 -16.20 -27.44 5.74
CA ALA A 597 -14.84 -27.44 5.19
C ALA A 597 -13.77 -27.13 6.24
N LEU A 598 -14.14 -26.68 7.44
CA LEU A 598 -13.22 -26.16 8.46
C LEU A 598 -12.07 -27.12 8.79
N ASP A 599 -12.38 -28.41 8.93
CA ASP A 599 -11.40 -29.45 9.28
C ASP A 599 -10.47 -29.84 8.11
N THR A 600 -10.76 -29.34 6.90
CA THR A 600 -10.00 -29.66 5.67
C THR A 600 -9.21 -28.48 5.09
N LEU A 601 -9.34 -27.28 5.67
CA LEU A 601 -8.77 -26.06 5.09
C LEU A 601 -7.24 -26.12 5.00
N ASP A 602 -6.58 -26.69 6.00
CA ASP A 602 -5.12 -26.80 6.03
C ASP A 602 -4.61 -27.78 4.97
N ASP A 603 -5.31 -28.91 4.77
CA ASP A 603 -5.00 -29.87 3.70
C ASP A 603 -5.17 -29.23 2.31
N LEU A 604 -6.21 -28.40 2.13
CA LEU A 604 -6.44 -27.69 0.88
C LEU A 604 -5.33 -26.69 0.58
N LEU A 605 -4.94 -25.87 1.55
CA LEU A 605 -3.85 -24.89 1.40
C LEU A 605 -2.48 -25.57 1.24
N ALA A 606 -2.27 -26.74 1.83
CA ALA A 606 -1.05 -27.52 1.66
C ALA A 606 -0.98 -28.21 0.28
N SER A 607 -2.11 -28.43 -0.39
CA SER A 607 -2.18 -29.16 -1.66
C SER A 607 -1.66 -28.36 -2.88
N GLU A 608 -1.67 -27.04 -2.79
CA GLU A 608 -1.21 -26.12 -3.84
C GLU A 608 -0.58 -24.89 -3.17
N PRO A 609 0.72 -24.60 -3.39
CA PRO A 609 1.41 -23.48 -2.76
C PRO A 609 0.77 -22.11 -3.07
N SER A 610 0.13 -21.96 -4.23
CA SER A 610 -0.56 -20.73 -4.59
C SER A 610 -1.97 -20.69 -3.99
N VAL A 611 -2.16 -19.80 -3.01
CA VAL A 611 -3.50 -19.54 -2.44
C VAL A 611 -4.50 -19.13 -3.51
N ALA A 612 -4.10 -18.29 -4.46
CA ALA A 612 -4.94 -17.88 -5.58
C ALA A 612 -5.41 -19.09 -6.39
N ARG A 613 -4.53 -20.05 -6.70
CA ARG A 613 -4.92 -21.28 -7.43
C ARG A 613 -5.81 -22.20 -6.62
N VAL A 614 -5.61 -22.29 -5.30
CA VAL A 614 -6.55 -23.02 -4.42
C VAL A 614 -7.93 -22.40 -4.54
N LEU A 615 -8.04 -21.07 -4.44
CA LEU A 615 -9.31 -20.38 -4.66
C LEU A 615 -9.86 -20.70 -6.07
N GLU A 616 -9.04 -20.64 -7.13
CA GLU A 616 -9.39 -20.94 -8.55
C GLU A 616 -10.01 -22.32 -8.71
N ALA A 617 -9.33 -23.33 -8.20
CA ALA A 617 -9.70 -24.73 -8.33
C ALA A 617 -11.07 -25.04 -7.69
N HIS A 618 -11.42 -24.31 -6.63
CA HIS A 618 -12.65 -24.54 -5.88
C HIS A 618 -13.86 -23.73 -6.38
N GLY A 619 -13.77 -23.13 -7.59
CA GLY A 619 -14.93 -22.62 -8.32
C GLY A 619 -15.64 -21.43 -7.66
N LEU A 620 -15.00 -20.80 -6.68
CA LEU A 620 -15.46 -19.66 -5.90
C LEU A 620 -15.60 -18.34 -6.71
N TRP A 621 -15.55 -18.41 -8.04
CA TRP A 621 -15.33 -17.30 -8.98
C TRP A 621 -16.56 -16.93 -9.77
N TRP A 622 -17.55 -17.82 -9.88
CA TRP A 622 -18.71 -17.53 -10.72
C TRP A 622 -19.49 -16.31 -10.20
N HIS A 623 -19.48 -16.08 -8.88
CA HIS A 623 -20.02 -14.86 -8.26
C HIS A 623 -19.13 -13.64 -8.49
N ALA A 624 -17.80 -13.78 -8.37
CA ALA A 624 -16.85 -12.69 -8.60
C ALA A 624 -16.84 -12.23 -10.06
N ILE A 625 -16.95 -13.15 -11.03
CA ILE A 625 -17.13 -12.83 -12.45
C ILE A 625 -18.44 -12.06 -12.65
N LEU A 626 -19.56 -12.51 -12.05
CA LEU A 626 -20.84 -11.79 -12.15
C LEU A 626 -20.73 -10.38 -11.56
N TYR A 627 -20.11 -10.25 -10.39
CA TYR A 627 -19.88 -8.98 -9.70
C TYR A 627 -18.96 -8.06 -10.52
N TRP A 628 -17.82 -8.54 -11.02
CA TRP A 628 -16.90 -7.76 -11.85
C TRP A 628 -17.50 -7.36 -13.19
N THR A 629 -18.35 -8.20 -13.77
CA THR A 629 -19.08 -7.86 -15.00
C THR A 629 -20.11 -6.77 -14.72
N LEU A 630 -20.78 -6.81 -13.57
CA LEU A 630 -21.74 -5.80 -13.14
C LEU A 630 -21.08 -4.49 -12.71
N ASP A 631 -19.94 -4.54 -12.02
CA ASP A 631 -19.18 -3.38 -11.55
C ASP A 631 -18.47 -2.67 -12.71
N ALA A 632 -17.89 -3.42 -13.66
CA ALA A 632 -17.41 -2.87 -14.91
C ALA A 632 -18.56 -2.28 -15.75
N ALA A 633 -19.73 -2.94 -15.79
CA ALA A 633 -20.91 -2.39 -16.44
C ALA A 633 -21.41 -1.12 -15.75
N TYR A 634 -21.32 -1.03 -14.42
CA TYR A 634 -21.69 0.13 -13.61
C TYR A 634 -20.73 1.30 -13.81
N ALA A 635 -19.42 1.05 -13.82
CA ALA A 635 -18.39 2.05 -14.13
C ALA A 635 -18.52 2.58 -15.58
N LEU A 636 -18.87 1.70 -16.54
CA LEU A 636 -19.21 2.10 -17.91
C LEU A 636 -20.55 2.84 -18.00
N TYR A 637 -21.49 2.61 -17.08
CA TYR A 637 -22.78 3.30 -17.02
C TYR A 637 -22.70 4.68 -16.35
N ALA A 638 -21.76 4.85 -15.41
CA ALA A 638 -21.55 6.10 -14.67
C ALA A 638 -20.90 7.19 -15.53
N ASP A 639 -20.31 6.84 -16.68
CA ASP A 639 -19.84 7.81 -17.67
C ASP A 639 -21.04 8.38 -18.46
N ALA A 640 -21.45 9.59 -18.06
CA ALA A 640 -22.65 10.26 -18.50
C ALA A 640 -22.61 10.62 -20.00
N SER A 641 -23.15 9.73 -20.84
CA SER A 641 -23.52 10.04 -22.22
C SER A 641 -24.88 9.43 -22.56
N PRO A 642 -25.86 10.21 -23.07
CA PRO A 642 -27.19 9.71 -23.35
C PRO A 642 -27.16 8.86 -24.63
N ARG A 643 -26.98 7.54 -24.50
CA ARG A 643 -27.15 6.61 -25.62
C ARG A 643 -28.57 6.00 -25.63
N PRO A 644 -29.20 5.87 -26.82
CA PRO A 644 -30.58 5.42 -26.95
C PRO A 644 -30.80 3.97 -26.50
N VAL A 645 -31.98 3.72 -25.93
CA VAL A 645 -32.39 2.50 -25.22
C VAL A 645 -32.23 1.21 -26.04
N MET A 646 -32.27 1.27 -27.37
CA MET A 646 -32.12 0.09 -28.23
C MET A 646 -30.72 -0.55 -28.19
N THR A 647 -29.67 0.17 -27.82
CA THR A 647 -28.30 -0.39 -27.69
C THR A 647 -28.13 -1.20 -26.39
N ARG A 648 -29.06 -1.09 -25.44
CA ARG A 648 -28.96 -1.69 -24.09
C ARG A 648 -29.36 -3.17 -24.05
N VAL A 649 -30.24 -3.61 -24.95
CA VAL A 649 -30.73 -5.00 -25.02
C VAL A 649 -29.80 -5.90 -25.82
N ALA A 650 -29.15 -5.36 -26.86
CA ALA A 650 -28.17 -6.11 -27.66
C ALA A 650 -26.94 -6.49 -26.84
N PHE A 651 -26.41 -5.55 -26.05
CA PHE A 651 -25.22 -5.79 -25.21
C PHE A 651 -25.45 -6.84 -24.11
N LEU A 652 -26.66 -6.90 -23.54
CA LEU A 652 -27.02 -7.90 -22.55
C LEU A 652 -27.11 -9.31 -23.17
N ASN A 653 -27.66 -9.42 -24.38
CA ASN A 653 -27.73 -10.67 -25.12
C ASN A 653 -26.33 -11.16 -25.56
N ASP A 654 -25.45 -10.25 -26.00
CA ASP A 654 -24.06 -10.59 -26.35
C ASP A 654 -23.26 -11.13 -25.15
N ILE A 655 -23.50 -10.60 -23.94
CA ILE A 655 -22.91 -11.11 -22.69
C ILE A 655 -23.48 -12.49 -22.35
N ILE A 656 -24.79 -12.69 -22.48
CA ILE A 656 -25.45 -13.98 -22.23
C ILE A 656 -24.93 -15.06 -23.19
N ASP A 657 -24.77 -14.72 -24.47
CA ASP A 657 -24.27 -15.63 -25.51
C ASP A 657 -22.77 -15.95 -25.31
N ALA A 658 -21.97 -14.98 -24.87
CA ALA A 658 -20.56 -15.20 -24.50
C ALA A 658 -20.40 -16.09 -23.26
N LEU A 659 -21.27 -15.94 -22.26
CA LEU A 659 -21.32 -16.81 -21.08
C LEU A 659 -21.81 -18.23 -21.39
N ALA A 660 -22.65 -18.39 -22.42
CA ALA A 660 -23.10 -19.70 -22.89
C ALA A 660 -22.02 -20.47 -23.70
N ALA A 661 -21.01 -19.77 -24.22
CA ALA A 661 -19.96 -20.32 -25.09
C ALA A 661 -18.70 -20.81 -24.35
N THR A 662 -18.59 -20.62 -23.04
CA THR A 662 -17.40 -21.03 -22.27
C THR A 662 -17.44 -22.52 -21.91
N PRO A 663 -16.41 -23.32 -22.26
CA PRO A 663 -16.39 -24.74 -21.92
C PRO A 663 -16.17 -24.94 -20.42
N THR A 664 -16.99 -25.80 -19.81
CA THR A 664 -16.83 -26.22 -18.41
C THR A 664 -15.61 -27.13 -18.27
N PRO A 665 -14.72 -26.93 -17.28
CA PRO A 665 -13.62 -27.86 -17.02
C PRO A 665 -14.18 -29.19 -16.48
N SER A 666 -13.68 -30.30 -17.02
CA SER A 666 -14.09 -31.65 -16.63
C SER A 666 -13.53 -32.01 -15.25
N VAL A 667 -14.34 -31.91 -14.20
CA VAL A 667 -14.03 -32.46 -12.87
C VAL A 667 -14.27 -33.99 -12.89
N PRO A 668 -13.38 -34.83 -12.31
CA PRO A 668 -13.61 -36.27 -12.24
C PRO A 668 -14.81 -36.56 -11.32
N ARG A 669 -15.91 -37.09 -11.88
CA ARG A 669 -17.08 -37.50 -11.11
C ARG A 669 -16.74 -38.70 -10.21
N ARG A 670 -16.60 -38.49 -8.90
CA ARG A 670 -16.84 -39.57 -7.93
C ARG A 670 -18.34 -39.90 -7.98
N ARG A 671 -18.65 -41.16 -8.29
CA ARG A 671 -20.03 -41.68 -8.28
C ARG A 671 -20.58 -41.66 -6.86
N THR A 672 -21.38 -40.66 -6.54
CA THR A 672 -22.40 -40.76 -5.49
C THR A 672 -23.77 -40.79 -6.16
N SER A 673 -24.57 -41.80 -5.81
CA SER A 673 -25.90 -42.02 -6.36
C SER A 673 -26.88 -41.00 -5.81
N GLY A 674 -27.16 -39.96 -6.58
CA GLY A 674 -28.18 -38.95 -6.28
C GLY A 674 -28.07 -37.79 -7.24
N SER A 675 -28.93 -37.75 -8.27
CA SER A 675 -28.97 -36.68 -9.25
C SER A 675 -29.60 -35.42 -8.64
N VAL A 676 -28.82 -34.38 -8.39
CA VAL A 676 -29.32 -33.02 -8.14
C VAL A 676 -29.17 -32.22 -9.45
N PRO A 677 -30.25 -31.64 -10.02
CA PRO A 677 -30.13 -30.81 -11.21
C PRO A 677 -29.60 -29.42 -10.83
N LEU A 678 -28.54 -28.97 -11.51
CA LEU A 678 -28.07 -27.58 -11.48
C LEU A 678 -29.16 -26.67 -12.06
N GLN A 679 -29.88 -25.95 -11.20
CA GLN A 679 -30.80 -24.90 -11.62
C GLN A 679 -30.00 -23.64 -12.01
N ARG A 680 -30.25 -23.14 -13.22
CA ARG A 680 -29.73 -21.83 -13.68
C ARG A 680 -30.55 -20.73 -13.00
N LEU A 681 -29.92 -19.95 -12.13
CA LEU A 681 -30.54 -18.77 -11.52
C LEU A 681 -30.37 -17.57 -12.47
N LEU A 682 -31.46 -17.04 -13.01
CA LEU A 682 -31.48 -15.78 -13.75
C LEU A 682 -31.95 -14.67 -12.80
N VAL A 683 -31.04 -13.81 -12.35
CA VAL A 683 -31.37 -12.65 -11.51
C VAL A 683 -31.60 -11.44 -12.42
N ILE A 684 -32.83 -10.97 -12.52
CA ILE A 684 -33.17 -9.70 -13.20
C ILE A 684 -33.46 -8.66 -12.12
N THR A 685 -32.54 -7.72 -11.91
CA THR A 685 -32.77 -6.51 -11.09
C THR A 685 -33.31 -5.39 -11.98
N THR A 686 -34.54 -4.94 -11.71
CA THR A 686 -35.09 -3.71 -12.31
C THR A 686 -34.83 -2.51 -11.39
N PHE A 687 -34.16 -1.47 -11.88
CA PHE A 687 -33.95 -0.22 -11.15
C PHE A 687 -35.13 0.75 -11.37
N PRO A 688 -35.58 1.50 -10.34
CA PRO A 688 -36.58 2.55 -10.52
C PRO A 688 -35.95 3.79 -11.15
N CYS A 689 -36.51 4.27 -12.27
CA CYS A 689 -36.25 5.63 -12.75
C CYS A 689 -37.08 6.62 -11.91
N GLU A 690 -36.46 7.65 -11.34
CA GLU A 690 -37.20 8.81 -10.83
C GLU A 690 -37.93 9.54 -11.99
N PRO A 691 -39.19 9.93 -11.82
CA PRO A 691 -39.86 10.80 -12.78
C PRO A 691 -39.55 12.27 -12.45
N LEU A 692 -38.85 12.95 -13.36
CA LEU A 692 -38.91 14.41 -13.45
C LEU A 692 -40.37 14.80 -13.75
N CYS A 693 -41.01 15.49 -12.82
CA CYS A 693 -42.40 15.96 -12.93
C CYS A 693 -42.60 16.90 -14.12
N ASP A 694 -43.62 16.61 -14.95
CA ASP A 694 -44.67 17.62 -15.21
C ASP A 694 -45.99 16.97 -15.62
N ALA A 695 -47.09 17.62 -15.24
CA ALA A 695 -48.44 17.06 -15.19
C ALA A 695 -49.10 16.79 -16.56
N THR A 696 -49.71 15.62 -16.74
CA THR A 696 -51.15 15.40 -17.09
C THR A 696 -51.37 13.98 -17.65
N ALA A 697 -52.45 13.34 -17.19
CA ALA A 697 -53.07 12.08 -17.65
C ALA A 697 -52.47 10.73 -17.17
N SER A 698 -53.37 9.87 -16.71
CA SER A 698 -53.24 8.48 -16.26
C SER A 698 -53.95 7.55 -17.28
N PRO A 699 -53.89 6.20 -17.23
CA PRO A 699 -52.74 5.29 -17.11
C PRO A 699 -52.82 4.18 -18.20
N ALA A 700 -51.69 3.72 -18.77
CA ALA A 700 -51.52 2.35 -19.29
C ALA A 700 -50.21 2.25 -20.10
N GLY A 701 -49.21 1.60 -19.53
CA GLY A 701 -48.00 1.18 -20.24
C GLY A 701 -47.66 -0.24 -19.83
N SER A 702 -48.42 -1.22 -20.29
CA SER A 702 -48.12 -2.64 -20.12
C SER A 702 -47.02 -3.07 -21.10
N PHE A 703 -45.86 -3.50 -20.60
CA PHE A 703 -44.86 -4.21 -21.41
C PHE A 703 -45.20 -5.69 -21.46
N MET A 704 -45.44 -6.23 -22.66
CA MET A 704 -45.57 -7.66 -22.91
C MET A 704 -44.20 -8.23 -23.32
N ILE A 705 -43.72 -9.24 -22.61
CA ILE A 705 -42.66 -10.14 -23.10
C ILE A 705 -43.39 -11.31 -23.77
N SER A 706 -43.23 -11.47 -25.10
CA SER A 706 -43.72 -12.67 -25.78
C SER A 706 -42.63 -13.73 -25.82
N ASP A 707 -42.97 -14.91 -25.33
CA ASP A 707 -42.13 -16.10 -25.42
C ASP A 707 -42.27 -16.69 -26.84
N ARG A 708 -41.17 -16.83 -27.57
CA ARG A 708 -41.17 -17.54 -28.85
C ARG A 708 -41.16 -19.05 -28.56
N GLY A 709 -42.36 -19.59 -28.40
CA GLY A 709 -42.66 -20.97 -28.77
C GLY A 709 -43.10 -21.88 -27.63
N ARG A 710 -44.42 -21.96 -27.40
CA ARG A 710 -45.25 -23.17 -27.26
C ARG A 710 -46.65 -22.83 -26.73
N GLY A 711 -47.68 -22.95 -27.59
CA GLY A 711 -49.08 -23.26 -27.24
C GLY A 711 -49.88 -22.29 -26.34
N PRO A 712 -51.23 -22.37 -26.31
CA PRO A 712 -52.06 -21.36 -25.67
C PRO A 712 -52.36 -21.75 -24.21
N PHE A 713 -51.80 -21.02 -23.25
CA PHE A 713 -52.35 -20.95 -21.90
C PHE A 713 -52.37 -19.49 -21.41
N ALA A 714 -53.50 -19.15 -20.79
CA ALA A 714 -54.01 -17.80 -20.54
C ALA A 714 -53.10 -16.89 -19.68
N PRO A 715 -53.16 -15.56 -19.86
CA PRO A 715 -52.38 -14.63 -19.06
C PRO A 715 -52.94 -14.54 -17.63
N ARG A 716 -52.09 -14.71 -16.62
CA ARG A 716 -52.35 -14.24 -15.25
C ARG A 716 -51.63 -12.92 -15.06
N ALA A 717 -52.40 -11.85 -14.82
CA ALA A 717 -51.86 -10.56 -14.42
C ALA A 717 -51.20 -10.67 -13.04
N ALA A 718 -49.92 -10.28 -12.93
CA ALA A 718 -49.25 -10.10 -11.66
C ALA A 718 -49.07 -8.59 -11.40
N PHE A 719 -49.56 -8.13 -10.26
CA PHE A 719 -49.33 -6.77 -9.76
C PHE A 719 -47.89 -6.65 -9.24
N ILE A 720 -47.19 -5.58 -9.64
CA ILE A 720 -45.85 -5.25 -9.15
C ILE A 720 -46.00 -4.39 -7.89
N SER A 721 -45.44 -4.85 -6.77
CA SER A 721 -45.26 -4.09 -5.53
C SER A 721 -43.81 -3.65 -5.42
N ALA A 722 -43.58 -2.43 -4.91
CA ALA A 722 -42.27 -1.83 -4.73
C ALA A 722 -41.52 -2.45 -3.53
N SER A 723 -40.82 -3.55 -3.76
CA SER A 723 -39.76 -4.13 -2.90
C SER A 723 -39.01 -5.19 -3.71
N PRO A 724 -37.69 -5.41 -3.49
CA PRO A 724 -36.95 -6.44 -4.21
C PRO A 724 -37.50 -7.81 -3.80
N THR A 725 -38.27 -8.43 -4.70
CA THR A 725 -38.87 -9.74 -4.47
C THR A 725 -38.16 -10.76 -5.34
N VAL A 726 -37.51 -11.75 -4.72
CA VAL A 726 -36.91 -12.90 -5.40
C VAL A 726 -38.04 -13.86 -5.81
N PHE A 727 -38.18 -14.15 -7.10
CA PHE A 727 -39.10 -15.18 -7.58
C PHE A 727 -38.38 -16.52 -7.75
N CYS A 728 -38.69 -17.50 -6.91
CA CYS A 728 -38.42 -18.92 -7.17
C CYS A 728 -39.54 -19.47 -8.06
N CYS A 729 -39.24 -19.76 -9.32
CA CYS A 729 -40.16 -20.50 -10.18
C CYS A 729 -39.98 -22.00 -9.94
N GLY A 730 -40.80 -22.57 -9.06
CA GLY A 730 -40.91 -24.02 -8.90
C GLY A 730 -41.95 -24.61 -9.85
N SER A 731 -41.56 -25.58 -10.66
CA SER A 731 -42.51 -26.56 -11.21
C SER A 731 -41.79 -27.88 -11.50
N GLN A 732 -42.12 -28.89 -10.68
CA GLN A 732 -41.80 -30.33 -10.76
C GLN A 732 -40.37 -30.77 -11.04
#